data_AF-A0A0K8WD46-F1
#
_entry.id   AF-A0A0K8WD46-F1
#
_cell.length_a   1.000
_cell.length_b   1.000
_cell.length_c   1.000
_cell.angle_alpha   90.00
_cell.angle_beta   90.00
_cell.angle_gamma   90.00
#
_symmetry.space_group_name_H-M   'P 1'
#
loop_
_entity.id
_entity.type
_entity.pdbx_description
1 polymer ?
#
loop_
_entity_poly.entity_id
_entity_poly.type
_entity_poly.pdbx_seq_one_letter_code
_entity_poly.pdbx_strand_id
1 'polypeptide(L)'
;MLLLITRIILFSSIFTSNKYLKIYGVQCTHAEKVIFESKILENEYIVQYRHYYFPEARRKYLNAAFRRANILEWNLVERQNAARNYPSDFDLIQLEYSDLATTQILQLELHPLVKKVSPQRSVKRSLNYNQTRERIGRQILRAIPTQITTMLQANVLWDMGITGAGVKVAVFDTGLAKSHPHFRRVKERTNWTNEKSLDDGVSHGTFVAGVIASAKECLGLAPDVELHIYRVFTNSQVSYTSWFLDAFNYAIFKKIKVLNLSIGGPDFLDHPFVDKVLELSANKVIMISAIGNDGPLFGTLNNPGDQSDVIGVGGINFEHKVAKFSSRGMTTWELPWGYGRLKPDIVTFGSQVKGSNVHGGCRSLSGTSVASPVVAGAVALIASGALSKLNIINPSSMKQILMEGAERLPDNNMFEQGHGKLDILKSMQLLLTYEPKITLSPEYLDTTESYMWPYSSQPIYYGSMPLIANVTILNGIAVTGVIKDAPLWHPHTDKHGNVLNVAVYYSTNLWPWSGWMSVHIVVNEKGANFKGVAEGHISLEIECLQEQQESKIVTKIDFPLKVTVIPKPPRNKRIIWDQYHSLKYPPGYIPRDNLKIKSDPLDWRADHLHTNFRDLYTHLRNAGYYIEILRKPYTCFNASDYGTLLIVDSEEEFFDAEIKKIENDVYNEGLSVVVFADWYNTTVMKKIKFFDENTRQWWIPDTGGSNIPALNELLKPYGIAFSDFIAEGFFAMGDHSMYIASGTTLAKIPRGNDDIVIGAELHDQGFELKLNCANNI
;
A
#
# COMPACT_ATOMS: atom_id res chain seq x y z
N MET A 1 -2.51 -1.29 -30.80
CA MET A 1 -2.59 -0.46 -29.58
C MET A 1 -3.41 -1.10 -28.44
N LEU A 2 -3.87 -2.36 -28.56
CA LEU A 2 -4.65 -3.09 -27.54
C LEU A 2 -3.99 -4.42 -27.10
N LEU A 3 -2.70 -4.62 -27.41
CA LEU A 3 -2.04 -5.94 -27.39
C LEU A 3 -0.77 -6.01 -26.52
N LEU A 4 -0.52 -5.01 -25.66
CA LEU A 4 0.70 -4.92 -24.85
C LEU A 4 0.47 -4.91 -23.33
N ILE A 5 -0.74 -5.25 -22.85
CA ILE A 5 -1.12 -5.10 -21.43
C ILE A 5 -0.90 -6.37 -20.59
N THR A 6 -0.45 -7.49 -21.16
CA THR A 6 -0.65 -8.81 -20.51
C THR A 6 0.55 -9.42 -19.78
N ARG A 7 1.56 -8.66 -19.34
CA ARG A 7 2.75 -9.29 -18.75
C ARG A 7 3.22 -8.65 -17.45
N ILE A 8 3.19 -9.49 -16.41
CA ILE A 8 4.23 -9.69 -15.38
C ILE A 8 3.78 -9.32 -13.94
N ILE A 9 3.72 -10.36 -13.10
CA ILE A 9 3.18 -10.35 -11.74
C ILE A 9 3.95 -11.36 -10.83
N LEU A 10 4.63 -10.81 -9.81
CA LEU A 10 5.19 -11.38 -8.56
C LEU A 10 6.43 -12.33 -8.58
N PHE A 11 7.50 -12.03 -7.79
CA PHE A 11 7.74 -12.60 -6.43
C PHE A 11 9.12 -12.38 -5.78
N SER A 12 9.18 -12.46 -4.44
CA SER A 12 10.39 -12.40 -3.61
C SER A 12 10.28 -13.19 -2.30
N SER A 13 11.26 -14.07 -1.99
CA SER A 13 11.64 -14.46 -0.61
C SER A 13 12.90 -15.36 -0.39
N ILE A 14 13.50 -15.18 0.82
CA ILE A 14 14.45 -16.02 1.66
C ILE A 14 15.96 -16.03 1.27
N PHE A 15 16.93 -15.53 2.07
CA PHE A 15 17.52 -16.11 3.30
C PHE A 15 18.47 -15.16 4.08
N THR A 16 18.62 -15.41 5.39
CA THR A 16 19.38 -14.67 6.43
C THR A 16 20.57 -15.44 7.02
N SER A 17 21.68 -14.77 7.39
CA SER A 17 22.48 -15.02 8.63
C SER A 17 23.59 -13.95 8.89
N ASN A 18 23.93 -13.76 10.17
CA ASN A 18 24.53 -12.60 10.87
C ASN A 18 26.07 -12.57 11.09
N LYS A 19 26.59 -11.35 11.38
CA LYS A 19 27.55 -10.89 12.47
C LYS A 19 28.59 -9.88 11.92
N TYR A 20 29.07 -8.79 12.54
CA TYR A 20 28.95 -8.04 13.81
C TYR A 20 29.51 -6.60 13.57
N LEU A 21 28.95 -5.54 14.18
CA LEU A 21 29.74 -4.49 14.89
C LEU A 21 28.83 -3.60 15.77
N LYS A 22 29.32 -3.27 16.99
CA LYS A 22 28.61 -2.55 18.06
C LYS A 22 28.76 -1.02 17.93
N ILE A 23 27.67 -0.27 18.07
CA ILE A 23 27.65 1.14 18.52
C ILE A 23 26.51 1.32 19.54
N TYR A 24 26.76 2.18 20.54
CA TYR A 24 26.04 2.33 21.81
C TYR A 24 24.54 2.75 21.71
N GLY A 25 23.66 1.91 22.29
CA GLY A 25 22.75 2.33 23.37
C GLY A 25 21.47 3.12 23.07
N VAL A 26 20.52 2.58 22.31
CA VAL A 26 19.07 2.86 22.46
C VAL A 26 18.34 1.52 22.53
N GLN A 27 17.51 1.30 23.56
CA GLN A 27 16.72 0.07 23.74
C GLN A 27 15.76 -0.11 22.55
N CYS A 28 16.11 -0.99 21.62
CA CYS A 28 15.23 -1.43 20.54
C CYS A 28 14.30 -2.53 21.04
N THR A 29 13.02 -2.20 21.14
CA THR A 29 11.94 -3.19 21.34
C THR A 29 11.73 -3.92 20.02
N HIS A 30 11.90 -5.25 20.02
CA HIS A 30 11.84 -6.09 18.83
C HIS A 30 10.44 -6.04 18.19
N ALA A 31 10.33 -5.45 17.01
CA ALA A 31 9.12 -5.45 16.20
C ALA A 31 9.00 -6.77 15.41
N GLU A 32 7.77 -7.24 15.16
CA GLU A 32 7.54 -8.37 14.26
C GLU A 32 8.02 -8.00 12.85
N LYS A 33 9.12 -8.61 12.39
CA LYS A 33 9.50 -8.54 10.97
C LYS A 33 8.68 -9.59 10.23
N VAL A 34 7.65 -9.11 9.54
CA VAL A 34 6.79 -9.93 8.69
C VAL A 34 7.44 -10.01 7.31
N ILE A 35 7.83 -11.21 6.88
CA ILE A 35 8.24 -11.42 5.48
C ILE A 35 7.02 -11.92 4.72
N PHE A 36 6.62 -11.19 3.68
CA PHE A 36 5.54 -11.58 2.80
C PHE A 36 6.12 -12.19 1.53
N GLU A 37 5.65 -13.38 1.22
CA GLU A 37 5.90 -14.10 -0.02
C GLU A 37 4.52 -14.50 -0.53
N SER A 38 4.36 -14.60 -1.81
CA SER A 38 3.19 -15.23 -2.42
C SER A 38 3.73 -16.07 -3.58
N LYS A 39 2.91 -16.85 -4.25
CA LYS A 39 3.34 -17.78 -5.28
C LYS A 39 2.11 -18.25 -6.08
N ILE A 40 1.93 -17.89 -7.37
CA ILE A 40 0.97 -18.55 -8.28
C ILE A 40 1.18 -20.07 -8.31
N LEU A 41 0.08 -20.81 -8.19
CA LEU A 41 0.12 -22.26 -8.32
C LEU A 41 0.06 -22.66 -9.79
N GLU A 42 1.06 -23.43 -10.16
CA GLU A 42 1.14 -24.17 -11.40
C GLU A 42 -0.16 -24.95 -11.70
N ASN A 43 -0.70 -24.75 -12.90
CA ASN A 43 -1.89 -25.44 -13.43
C ASN A 43 -3.23 -25.17 -12.72
N GLU A 44 -3.26 -24.36 -11.66
CA GLU A 44 -4.49 -24.05 -10.92
C GLU A 44 -5.04 -22.66 -11.28
N TYR A 45 -6.31 -22.61 -11.67
CA TYR A 45 -6.97 -21.38 -12.10
C TYR A 45 -8.30 -21.17 -11.37
N ILE A 46 -8.51 -19.93 -10.93
CA ILE A 46 -9.76 -19.43 -10.38
C ILE A 46 -10.63 -19.00 -11.56
N VAL A 47 -11.73 -19.70 -11.80
CA VAL A 47 -12.75 -19.29 -12.76
C VAL A 47 -13.81 -18.50 -11.99
N GLN A 48 -13.84 -17.18 -12.18
CA GLN A 48 -14.84 -16.31 -11.58
C GLN A 48 -16.05 -16.18 -12.50
N TYR A 49 -17.24 -16.23 -11.94
CA TYR A 49 -18.53 -16.11 -12.61
C TYR A 49 -19.16 -14.76 -12.31
N ARG A 50 -20.11 -14.33 -13.15
CA ARG A 50 -20.83 -13.05 -12.96
C ARG A 50 -21.82 -13.06 -11.79
N HIS A 51 -22.26 -14.25 -11.35
CA HIS A 51 -23.26 -14.43 -10.30
C HIS A 51 -22.90 -15.62 -9.40
N TYR A 52 -23.61 -15.72 -8.28
CA TYR A 52 -23.53 -16.87 -7.38
C TYR A 52 -24.37 -18.03 -7.92
N TYR A 53 -23.76 -19.21 -7.99
CA TYR A 53 -24.42 -20.42 -8.45
C TYR A 53 -24.15 -21.57 -7.48
N PHE A 54 -25.05 -22.55 -7.40
CA PHE A 54 -24.79 -23.79 -6.66
C PHE A 54 -23.77 -24.69 -7.39
N PRO A 55 -23.06 -25.59 -6.67
CA PRO A 55 -22.00 -26.42 -7.24
C PRO A 55 -22.41 -27.20 -8.50
N GLU A 56 -23.62 -27.76 -8.52
CA GLU A 56 -24.13 -28.52 -9.67
C GLU A 56 -24.27 -27.67 -10.94
N ALA A 57 -24.74 -26.43 -10.79
CA ALA A 57 -24.90 -25.50 -11.91
C ALA A 57 -23.53 -25.08 -12.46
N ARG A 58 -22.59 -24.72 -11.60
CA ARG A 58 -21.23 -24.33 -12.02
C ARG A 58 -20.50 -25.48 -12.71
N ARG A 59 -20.63 -26.71 -12.20
CA ARG A 59 -20.07 -27.90 -12.85
C ARG A 59 -20.66 -28.14 -14.24
N LYS A 60 -21.95 -27.86 -14.46
CA LYS A 60 -22.55 -27.91 -15.80
C LYS A 60 -21.97 -26.82 -16.72
N TYR A 61 -21.77 -25.60 -16.21
CA TYR A 61 -21.16 -24.50 -16.98
C TYR A 61 -19.73 -24.81 -17.39
N LEU A 62 -18.90 -25.29 -16.46
CA LEU A 62 -17.53 -25.71 -16.76
C LEU A 62 -17.53 -26.80 -17.83
N ASN A 63 -18.33 -27.86 -17.67
CA ASN A 63 -18.44 -28.93 -18.68
C ASN A 63 -18.82 -28.40 -20.06
N ALA A 64 -19.76 -27.44 -20.15
CA ALA A 64 -20.16 -26.84 -21.42
C ALA A 64 -19.04 -25.96 -22.01
N ALA A 65 -18.39 -25.15 -21.19
CA ALA A 65 -17.30 -24.26 -21.59
C ALA A 65 -16.08 -25.04 -22.08
N PHE A 66 -15.66 -26.07 -21.34
CA PHE A 66 -14.54 -26.94 -21.70
C PHE A 66 -14.80 -27.75 -22.98
N ARG A 67 -16.02 -28.28 -23.16
CA ARG A 67 -16.42 -28.95 -24.41
C ARG A 67 -16.30 -28.02 -25.62
N ARG A 68 -16.74 -26.76 -25.47
CA ARG A 68 -16.66 -25.76 -26.55
C ARG A 68 -15.21 -25.35 -26.85
N ALA A 69 -14.37 -25.28 -25.83
CA ALA A 69 -12.96 -24.92 -25.93
C ALA A 69 -12.05 -26.09 -26.37
N ASN A 70 -12.61 -27.29 -26.60
CA ASN A 70 -11.88 -28.52 -26.91
C ASN A 70 -10.81 -28.88 -25.85
N ILE A 71 -11.11 -28.63 -24.58
CA ILE A 71 -10.25 -28.95 -23.44
C ILE A 71 -10.72 -30.28 -22.88
N LEU A 72 -9.91 -31.32 -23.06
CA LEU A 72 -10.28 -32.71 -22.75
C LEU A 72 -9.82 -33.15 -21.36
N GLU A 73 -8.74 -32.58 -20.83
CA GLU A 73 -8.09 -33.00 -19.58
C GLU A 73 -8.09 -31.85 -18.56
N TRP A 74 -9.07 -31.87 -17.66
CA TRP A 74 -9.19 -30.91 -16.56
C TRP A 74 -9.80 -31.57 -15.33
N ASN A 75 -9.41 -31.09 -14.15
CA ASN A 75 -9.93 -31.53 -12.87
C ASN A 75 -10.55 -30.37 -12.10
N LEU A 76 -11.67 -30.61 -11.42
CA LEU A 76 -12.24 -29.67 -10.46
C LEU A 76 -11.58 -29.89 -9.11
N VAL A 77 -10.99 -28.85 -8.53
CA VAL A 77 -10.48 -28.90 -7.15
C VAL A 77 -11.67 -28.72 -6.21
N GLU A 78 -12.20 -29.84 -5.72
CA GLU A 78 -13.38 -29.87 -4.85
C GLU A 78 -13.12 -29.16 -3.50
N ARG A 79 -14.11 -28.37 -3.06
CA ARG A 79 -14.05 -27.68 -1.78
C ARG A 79 -14.21 -28.66 -0.62
N GLN A 80 -13.28 -28.60 0.33
CA GLN A 80 -13.33 -29.39 1.57
C GLN A 80 -13.52 -28.48 2.80
N ASN A 81 -14.37 -27.46 2.69
CA ASN A 81 -14.57 -26.44 3.71
C ASN A 81 -16.07 -26.17 3.96
N ALA A 82 -16.36 -25.26 4.88
CA ALA A 82 -17.74 -24.91 5.27
C ALA A 82 -18.57 -24.32 4.11
N ALA A 83 -17.94 -23.76 3.07
CA ALA A 83 -18.63 -23.21 1.90
C ALA A 83 -18.97 -24.24 0.82
N ARG A 84 -18.61 -25.53 0.98
CA ARG A 84 -18.79 -26.57 -0.06
C ARG A 84 -20.20 -26.59 -0.66
N ASN A 85 -21.22 -26.48 0.18
CA ASN A 85 -22.63 -26.58 -0.21
C ASN A 85 -23.29 -25.22 -0.45
N TYR A 86 -22.57 -24.12 -0.29
CA TYR A 86 -23.10 -22.77 -0.50
C TYR A 86 -22.93 -22.32 -1.95
N PRO A 87 -23.81 -21.42 -2.44
CA PRO A 87 -23.56 -20.72 -3.68
C PRO A 87 -22.21 -20.01 -3.64
N SER A 88 -21.52 -20.00 -4.77
CA SER A 88 -20.27 -19.27 -4.95
C SER A 88 -20.22 -18.72 -6.36
N ASP A 89 -19.45 -17.66 -6.52
CA ASP A 89 -19.14 -16.97 -7.75
C ASP A 89 -17.80 -17.40 -8.34
N PHE A 90 -17.16 -18.46 -7.83
CA PHE A 90 -15.98 -19.02 -8.46
C PHE A 90 -15.91 -20.55 -8.35
N ASP A 91 -15.02 -21.17 -9.12
CA ASP A 91 -14.49 -22.51 -8.88
C ASP A 91 -12.97 -22.54 -9.14
N LEU A 92 -12.30 -23.52 -8.56
CA LEU A 92 -10.88 -23.78 -8.77
C LEU A 92 -10.73 -24.99 -9.70
N ILE A 93 -10.12 -24.76 -10.86
CA ILE A 93 -9.85 -25.81 -11.84
C ILE A 93 -8.35 -26.10 -11.87
N GLN A 94 -8.00 -27.34 -12.16
CA GLN A 94 -6.64 -27.75 -12.44
C GLN A 94 -6.57 -28.25 -13.89
N LEU A 95 -5.69 -27.70 -14.70
CA LEU A 95 -5.46 -28.12 -16.09
C LEU A 95 -4.23 -29.03 -16.16
N GLU A 96 -4.25 -30.10 -16.96
CA GLU A 96 -3.02 -30.87 -17.20
C GLU A 96 -2.04 -30.07 -18.08
N TYR A 97 -0.74 -30.31 -17.88
CA TYR A 97 0.34 -29.51 -18.46
C TYR A 97 0.26 -29.53 -19.99
N SER A 98 -0.08 -28.40 -20.62
CA SER A 98 -0.03 -28.25 -22.08
C SER A 98 0.50 -26.87 -22.47
N ASP A 99 1.26 -26.82 -23.56
CA ASP A 99 1.71 -25.57 -24.21
C ASP A 99 0.53 -24.72 -24.73
N LEU A 100 -0.70 -25.23 -24.62
CA LEU A 100 -1.95 -24.62 -25.10
C LEU A 100 -2.77 -23.95 -23.97
N ALA A 101 -2.33 -23.99 -22.72
CA ALA A 101 -3.10 -23.49 -21.56
C ALA A 101 -3.59 -22.04 -21.74
N THR A 102 -2.78 -21.15 -22.32
CA THR A 102 -3.15 -19.75 -22.55
C THR A 102 -4.32 -19.61 -23.54
N THR A 103 -4.31 -20.37 -24.63
CA THR A 103 -5.40 -20.37 -25.63
C THR A 103 -6.68 -20.96 -25.06
N GLN A 104 -6.55 -21.99 -24.23
CA GLN A 104 -7.66 -22.64 -23.53
C GLN A 104 -8.33 -21.72 -22.52
N ILE A 105 -7.55 -20.95 -21.75
CA ILE A 105 -8.06 -19.95 -20.79
C ILE A 105 -8.83 -18.84 -21.51
N LEU A 106 -8.31 -18.31 -22.62
CA LEU A 106 -8.99 -17.29 -23.40
C LEU A 106 -10.38 -17.77 -23.89
N GLN A 107 -10.51 -19.04 -24.26
CA GLN A 107 -11.81 -19.61 -24.65
C GLN A 107 -12.79 -19.71 -23.47
N LEU A 108 -12.31 -20.00 -22.25
CA LEU A 108 -13.15 -19.97 -21.06
C LEU A 108 -13.67 -18.55 -20.77
N GLU A 109 -12.84 -17.53 -20.94
CA GLU A 109 -13.22 -16.13 -20.74
C GLU A 109 -14.25 -15.63 -21.76
N LEU A 110 -14.33 -16.24 -22.95
CA LEU A 110 -15.38 -15.95 -23.94
C LEU A 110 -16.75 -16.49 -23.52
N HIS A 111 -16.85 -17.35 -22.51
CA HIS A 111 -18.14 -17.86 -22.04
C HIS A 111 -18.93 -16.74 -21.34
N PRO A 112 -20.21 -16.49 -21.69
CA PRO A 112 -20.95 -15.30 -21.24
C PRO A 112 -21.12 -15.21 -19.72
N LEU A 113 -21.14 -16.35 -19.03
CA LEU A 113 -21.27 -16.42 -17.56
C LEU A 113 -19.93 -16.29 -16.81
N VAL A 114 -18.80 -16.46 -17.50
CA VAL A 114 -17.48 -16.29 -16.91
C VAL A 114 -17.16 -14.79 -16.88
N LYS A 115 -16.79 -14.29 -15.71
CA LYS A 115 -16.33 -12.91 -15.50
C LYS A 115 -14.87 -12.79 -15.91
N LYS A 116 -14.04 -13.70 -15.39
CA LYS A 116 -12.58 -13.70 -15.56
C LYS A 116 -12.02 -15.06 -15.17
N VAL A 117 -10.90 -15.45 -15.77
CA VAL A 117 -10.08 -16.56 -15.29
C VAL A 117 -8.75 -15.99 -14.79
N SER A 118 -8.31 -16.40 -13.61
CA SER A 118 -7.07 -15.88 -13.01
C SER A 118 -6.25 -17.01 -12.40
N PRO A 119 -4.92 -16.93 -12.45
CA PRO A 119 -4.07 -17.90 -11.76
C PRO A 119 -4.37 -17.90 -10.26
N GLN A 120 -4.47 -19.09 -9.68
CA GLN A 120 -4.55 -19.27 -8.23
C GLN A 120 -3.23 -18.83 -7.59
N ARG A 121 -3.26 -18.14 -6.45
CA ARG A 121 -2.04 -17.80 -5.70
C ARG A 121 -2.02 -18.39 -4.32
N SER A 122 -0.81 -18.55 -3.82
CA SER A 122 -0.48 -18.87 -2.45
C SER A 122 0.21 -17.69 -1.82
N VAL A 123 -0.01 -17.47 -0.54
CA VAL A 123 0.57 -16.37 0.21
C VAL A 123 1.20 -16.97 1.44
N LYS A 124 2.50 -16.77 1.64
CA LYS A 124 3.23 -17.17 2.82
C LYS A 124 3.64 -15.94 3.62
N ARG A 125 3.28 -15.94 4.90
CA ARG A 125 3.66 -14.91 5.85
C ARG A 125 4.64 -15.51 6.85
N SER A 126 5.86 -15.02 6.96
CA SER A 126 6.77 -15.48 8.02
C SER A 126 6.74 -14.51 9.20
N LEU A 127 6.07 -14.89 10.29
CA LEU A 127 6.14 -14.20 11.58
C LEU A 127 7.40 -14.63 12.35
N ASN A 128 8.45 -13.80 12.34
CA ASN A 128 9.64 -14.04 13.17
C ASN A 128 9.41 -13.53 14.60
N TYR A 129 9.08 -14.45 15.51
CA TYR A 129 8.99 -14.15 16.93
C TYR A 129 10.38 -14.32 17.57
N ASN A 130 11.09 -13.22 17.83
CA ASN A 130 12.27 -13.29 18.70
C ASN A 130 11.79 -13.43 20.16
N GLN A 131 11.71 -14.67 20.65
CA GLN A 131 11.57 -14.95 22.08
C GLN A 131 12.92 -14.71 22.76
N THR A 132 13.29 -13.47 23.03
CA THR A 132 14.28 -13.19 24.06
C THR A 132 13.56 -13.17 25.42
N ARG A 133 13.80 -14.20 26.23
CA ARG A 133 13.58 -14.13 27.68
C ARG A 133 14.51 -13.03 28.22
N GLU A 134 14.04 -11.80 28.31
CA GLU A 134 14.74 -10.77 29.06
C GLU A 134 14.75 -11.15 30.55
N ARG A 135 15.94 -11.51 31.06
CA ARG A 135 16.21 -11.47 32.50
C ARG A 135 16.11 -10.02 32.92
N ILE A 136 15.01 -9.67 33.58
CA ILE A 136 14.81 -8.37 34.23
C ILE A 136 15.94 -8.18 35.25
N GLY A 137 16.93 -7.36 34.90
CA GLY A 137 17.79 -6.72 35.88
C GLY A 137 16.90 -5.80 36.73
N ARG A 138 16.95 -5.97 38.06
CA ARG A 138 16.14 -5.20 39.02
C ARG A 138 16.40 -3.69 38.87
N GLN A 139 15.56 -3.00 38.12
CA GLN A 139 15.26 -1.58 38.33
C GLN A 139 13.78 -1.48 38.70
N ILE A 140 13.54 -1.19 39.97
CA ILE A 140 12.19 -0.99 40.53
C ILE A 140 11.76 0.43 40.15
N LEU A 141 11.18 0.58 38.96
CA LEU A 141 10.13 1.55 38.71
C LEU A 141 8.90 0.72 38.36
N ARG A 142 7.91 0.69 39.26
CA ARG A 142 6.61 0.05 39.03
C ARG A 142 5.89 0.80 37.91
N ALA A 143 6.22 0.52 36.66
CA ALA A 143 5.34 0.83 35.54
C ALA A 143 4.11 -0.07 35.68
N ILE A 144 2.98 0.51 36.10
CA ILE A 144 1.68 -0.17 36.04
C ILE A 144 1.53 -0.61 34.58
N PRO A 145 1.35 -1.91 34.28
CA PRO A 145 1.20 -2.34 32.91
C PRO A 145 -0.05 -1.69 32.30
N THR A 146 0.17 -0.72 31.41
CA THR A 146 -0.88 0.06 30.78
C THR A 146 -1.63 -0.80 29.78
N GLN A 147 -2.90 -1.06 30.09
CA GLN A 147 -3.76 -1.87 29.25
C GLN A 147 -4.42 -1.00 28.16
N ILE A 148 -4.45 -1.50 26.92
CA ILE A 148 -5.00 -0.76 25.77
C ILE A 148 -6.45 -0.32 25.99
N THR A 149 -7.25 -1.11 26.70
CA THR A 149 -8.66 -0.82 26.97
C THR A 149 -8.83 0.40 27.86
N THR A 150 -7.92 0.60 28.83
CA THR A 150 -7.89 1.80 29.66
C THR A 150 -7.37 3.00 28.89
N MET A 151 -6.33 2.80 28.07
CA MET A 151 -5.75 3.88 27.25
C MET A 151 -6.70 4.43 26.20
N LEU A 152 -7.57 3.59 25.66
CA LEU A 152 -8.63 3.99 24.73
C LEU A 152 -9.98 4.24 25.43
N GLN A 153 -10.00 4.27 26.76
CA GLN A 153 -11.18 4.56 27.59
C GLN A 153 -12.40 3.66 27.31
N ALA A 154 -12.18 2.41 26.89
CA ALA A 154 -13.25 1.45 26.60
C ALA A 154 -14.08 1.10 27.84
N ASN A 155 -13.48 1.19 29.04
CA ASN A 155 -14.17 0.94 30.31
C ASN A 155 -15.38 1.87 30.50
N VAL A 156 -15.32 3.11 29.99
CA VAL A 156 -16.46 4.05 30.08
C VAL A 156 -17.68 3.49 29.36
N LEU A 157 -17.49 2.87 28.19
CA LEU A 157 -18.59 2.25 27.45
C LEU A 157 -19.06 0.94 28.10
N TRP A 158 -18.14 0.15 28.66
CA TRP A 158 -18.51 -1.06 29.41
C TRP A 158 -19.37 -0.77 30.62
N ASP A 159 -19.07 0.31 31.36
CA ASP A 159 -19.86 0.76 32.52
C ASP A 159 -21.28 1.20 32.10
N MET A 160 -21.47 1.58 30.83
CA MET A 160 -22.78 1.86 30.21
C MET A 160 -23.48 0.60 29.66
N GLY A 161 -22.90 -0.59 29.84
CA GLY A 161 -23.42 -1.86 29.31
C GLY A 161 -23.13 -2.10 27.82
N ILE A 162 -22.29 -1.27 27.20
CA ILE A 162 -21.88 -1.41 25.80
C ILE A 162 -20.60 -2.25 25.77
N THR A 163 -20.70 -3.52 25.37
CA THR A 163 -19.58 -4.48 25.46
C THR A 163 -19.32 -5.26 24.17
N GLY A 164 -19.92 -4.84 23.04
CA GLY A 164 -19.86 -5.54 21.76
C GLY A 164 -21.03 -6.47 21.47
N ALA A 165 -21.98 -6.61 22.41
CA ALA A 165 -23.13 -7.49 22.25
C ALA A 165 -23.96 -7.17 21.00
N GLY A 166 -24.35 -8.21 20.25
CA GLY A 166 -25.15 -8.08 19.03
C GLY A 166 -24.35 -7.83 17.75
N VAL A 167 -23.04 -7.65 17.84
CA VAL A 167 -22.14 -7.47 16.68
C VAL A 167 -21.41 -8.78 16.37
N LYS A 168 -21.39 -9.17 15.10
CA LYS A 168 -20.62 -10.31 14.58
C LYS A 168 -19.25 -9.85 14.10
N VAL A 169 -18.19 -10.43 14.67
CA VAL A 169 -16.80 -10.12 14.31
C VAL A 169 -16.13 -11.37 13.78
N ALA A 170 -15.57 -11.29 12.58
CA ALA A 170 -14.76 -12.35 12.00
C ALA A 170 -13.26 -12.05 12.10
N VAL A 171 -12.48 -13.05 12.50
CA VAL A 171 -11.02 -13.00 12.56
C VAL A 171 -10.48 -13.97 11.53
N PHE A 172 -9.82 -13.44 10.51
CA PHE A 172 -9.18 -14.21 9.44
C PHE A 172 -7.69 -14.31 9.77
N ASP A 173 -7.27 -15.45 10.33
CA ASP A 173 -5.89 -15.63 10.78
C ASP A 173 -5.51 -17.12 10.90
N THR A 174 -4.55 -17.45 11.77
CA THR A 174 -4.10 -18.81 12.08
C THR A 174 -5.07 -19.59 12.99
N GLY A 175 -6.27 -19.07 13.26
CA GLY A 175 -7.29 -19.75 14.07
C GLY A 175 -7.31 -19.30 15.54
N LEU A 176 -7.91 -20.11 16.41
CA LEU A 176 -8.06 -19.84 17.85
C LEU A 176 -7.93 -21.14 18.63
N ALA A 177 -7.26 -21.14 19.78
CA ALA A 177 -7.19 -22.30 20.67
C ALA A 177 -8.58 -22.76 21.19
N LYS A 178 -8.89 -24.06 21.10
CA LYS A 178 -10.23 -24.63 21.37
C LYS A 178 -10.85 -24.29 22.72
N SER A 179 -10.08 -24.39 23.80
CA SER A 179 -10.58 -24.26 25.18
C SER A 179 -9.93 -23.10 25.91
N HIS A 180 -9.84 -21.94 25.24
CA HIS A 180 -9.15 -20.79 25.79
C HIS A 180 -10.05 -20.00 26.78
N PRO A 181 -9.64 -19.80 28.05
CA PRO A 181 -10.52 -19.31 29.11
C PRO A 181 -10.91 -17.82 28.99
N HIS A 182 -10.27 -17.09 28.08
CA HIS A 182 -10.52 -15.66 27.91
C HIS A 182 -11.81 -15.36 27.10
N PHE A 183 -12.32 -16.30 26.31
CA PHE A 183 -13.42 -16.02 25.37
C PHE A 183 -14.74 -16.58 25.87
N ARG A 184 -15.78 -15.74 25.88
CA ARG A 184 -17.14 -16.13 26.31
C ARG A 184 -18.03 -16.61 25.16
N ARG A 185 -17.91 -15.97 23.99
CA ARG A 185 -18.89 -16.09 22.88
C ARG A 185 -18.25 -16.44 21.54
N VAL A 186 -17.50 -17.54 21.51
CA VAL A 186 -17.04 -18.11 20.24
C VAL A 186 -18.20 -18.83 19.57
N LYS A 187 -18.75 -18.26 18.49
CA LYS A 187 -19.89 -18.82 17.77
C LYS A 187 -19.51 -19.95 16.86
N GLU A 188 -18.45 -19.75 16.08
CA GLU A 188 -17.94 -20.76 15.15
C GLU A 188 -16.44 -20.65 14.99
N ARG A 189 -15.82 -21.80 14.74
CA ARG A 189 -14.44 -21.95 14.30
C ARG A 189 -14.48 -22.77 13.03
N THR A 190 -13.99 -22.23 11.92
CA THR A 190 -13.95 -22.90 10.61
C THR A 190 -12.52 -22.94 10.10
N ASN A 191 -12.20 -23.97 9.33
CA ASN A 191 -10.93 -24.10 8.65
C ASN A 191 -11.16 -24.05 7.14
N TRP A 192 -10.40 -23.18 6.49
CA TRP A 192 -10.40 -22.99 5.04
C TRP A 192 -9.14 -23.57 4.39
N THR A 193 -8.18 -23.98 5.20
CA THR A 193 -6.94 -24.64 4.77
C THR A 193 -7.14 -26.12 4.50
N ASN A 194 -6.12 -26.77 3.92
CA ASN A 194 -6.07 -28.21 3.72
C ASN A 194 -5.67 -29.01 4.97
N GLU A 195 -5.30 -28.35 6.07
CA GLU A 195 -4.98 -29.04 7.32
C GLU A 195 -6.26 -29.54 8.03
N LYS A 196 -6.13 -30.53 8.91
CA LYS A 196 -7.29 -31.14 9.61
C LYS A 196 -7.57 -30.51 10.98
N SER A 197 -6.93 -29.38 11.32
CA SER A 197 -7.03 -28.74 12.64
C SER A 197 -7.74 -27.39 12.57
N LEU A 198 -8.50 -27.08 13.62
CA LEU A 198 -9.07 -25.77 13.88
C LEU A 198 -8.23 -24.96 14.88
N ASP A 199 -7.27 -25.61 15.55
CA ASP A 199 -6.44 -25.01 16.59
C ASP A 199 -5.36 -24.12 15.98
N ASP A 200 -4.99 -23.10 16.75
CA ASP A 200 -3.95 -22.16 16.39
C ASP A 200 -2.57 -22.68 16.77
N GLY A 201 -1.86 -23.24 15.79
CA GLY A 201 -0.49 -23.71 15.98
C GLY A 201 0.57 -22.60 15.96
N VAL A 202 0.21 -21.36 15.60
CA VAL A 202 1.15 -20.23 15.44
C VAL A 202 1.03 -19.22 16.59
N SER A 203 -0.14 -19.15 17.24
CA SER A 203 -0.50 -18.25 18.34
C SER A 203 -0.84 -16.80 17.94
N HIS A 204 -0.72 -16.46 16.67
CA HIS A 204 -1.08 -15.12 16.17
C HIS A 204 -2.59 -14.89 16.18
N GLY A 205 -3.39 -15.81 15.62
CA GLY A 205 -4.84 -15.69 15.59
C GLY A 205 -5.49 -15.63 16.98
N THR A 206 -4.97 -16.40 17.96
CA THR A 206 -5.41 -16.34 19.36
C THR A 206 -5.11 -14.99 19.99
N PHE A 207 -3.95 -14.41 19.69
CA PHE A 207 -3.59 -13.07 20.14
C PHE A 207 -4.52 -12.01 19.55
N VAL A 208 -4.73 -12.03 18.23
CA VAL A 208 -5.61 -11.11 17.49
C VAL A 208 -7.04 -11.18 18.03
N ALA A 209 -7.60 -12.39 18.18
CA ALA A 209 -8.90 -12.60 18.79
C ALA A 209 -8.95 -12.04 20.22
N GLY A 210 -7.87 -12.21 21.00
CA GLY A 210 -7.75 -11.73 22.36
C GLY A 210 -7.84 -10.21 22.48
N VAL A 211 -7.16 -9.48 21.60
CA VAL A 211 -7.22 -8.00 21.54
C VAL A 211 -8.63 -7.51 21.23
N ILE A 212 -9.40 -8.26 20.46
CA ILE A 212 -10.80 -7.92 20.13
C ILE A 212 -11.73 -8.26 21.30
N ALA A 213 -11.70 -9.49 21.80
CA ALA A 213 -12.80 -10.07 22.58
C ALA A 213 -12.40 -10.81 23.87
N SER A 214 -11.16 -10.67 24.36
CA SER A 214 -10.79 -11.25 25.66
C SER A 214 -11.63 -10.64 26.78
N ALA A 215 -12.25 -11.48 27.60
CA ALA A 215 -13.10 -11.10 28.73
C ALA A 215 -12.49 -11.42 30.10
N LYS A 216 -11.27 -11.96 30.11
CA LYS A 216 -10.50 -12.32 31.32
C LYS A 216 -9.02 -12.19 31.02
N GLU A 217 -8.30 -11.38 31.79
CA GLU A 217 -6.86 -11.08 31.59
C GLU A 217 -6.56 -10.48 30.20
N CYS A 218 -5.66 -9.49 30.10
CA CYS A 218 -5.39 -8.78 28.83
C CYS A 218 -6.69 -8.51 28.03
N LEU A 219 -7.64 -7.81 28.67
CA LEU A 219 -8.99 -7.63 28.15
C LEU A 219 -8.93 -7.05 26.75
N GLY A 220 -9.79 -7.59 25.89
CA GLY A 220 -10.08 -7.03 24.58
C GLY A 220 -11.12 -5.92 24.69
N LEU A 221 -11.32 -5.17 23.60
CA LEU A 221 -12.19 -4.00 23.61
C LEU A 221 -13.69 -4.34 23.63
N ALA A 222 -14.09 -5.47 23.03
CA ALA A 222 -15.49 -5.86 22.84
C ALA A 222 -15.70 -7.32 23.29
N PRO A 223 -15.73 -7.60 24.61
CA PRO A 223 -15.74 -8.97 25.14
C PRO A 223 -17.00 -9.80 24.84
N ASP A 224 -18.14 -9.18 24.51
CA ASP A 224 -19.43 -9.86 24.31
C ASP A 224 -19.88 -9.93 22.85
N VAL A 225 -18.97 -9.68 21.89
CA VAL A 225 -19.21 -9.89 20.46
C VAL A 225 -19.49 -11.37 20.14
N GLU A 226 -20.21 -11.62 19.05
CA GLU A 226 -20.31 -12.94 18.46
C GLU A 226 -19.06 -13.19 17.62
N LEU A 227 -18.12 -14.00 18.13
CA LEU A 227 -16.81 -14.20 17.51
C LEU A 227 -16.83 -15.37 16.52
N HIS A 228 -16.43 -15.08 15.27
CA HIS A 228 -16.30 -16.03 14.18
C HIS A 228 -14.82 -16.17 13.81
N ILE A 229 -14.24 -17.36 14.00
CA ILE A 229 -12.81 -17.59 13.77
C ILE A 229 -12.60 -18.36 12.49
N TYR A 230 -12.02 -17.71 11.48
CA TYR A 230 -11.78 -18.29 10.17
C TYR A 230 -10.28 -18.55 10.04
N ARG A 231 -9.89 -19.82 10.19
CA ARG A 231 -8.52 -20.24 9.96
C ARG A 231 -8.28 -20.28 8.45
N VAL A 232 -7.49 -19.33 7.97
CA VAL A 232 -7.13 -19.18 6.55
C VAL A 232 -5.62 -19.36 6.33
N PHE A 233 -4.83 -19.45 7.40
CA PHE A 233 -3.41 -19.80 7.33
C PHE A 233 -3.13 -21.16 7.95
N THR A 234 -2.24 -21.92 7.30
CA THR A 234 -1.65 -23.15 7.82
C THR A 234 -0.68 -22.86 8.98
N ASN A 235 -0.17 -23.91 9.65
CA ASN A 235 0.85 -23.72 10.67
C ASN A 235 2.20 -23.28 10.09
N SER A 236 2.43 -23.60 8.82
CA SER A 236 3.52 -23.06 8.00
C SER A 236 3.24 -21.64 7.50
N GLN A 237 2.13 -21.03 7.94
CA GLN A 237 1.69 -19.67 7.61
C GLN A 237 1.50 -19.42 6.10
N VAL A 238 1.08 -20.46 5.39
CA VAL A 238 0.66 -20.41 3.98
C VAL A 238 -0.86 -20.30 3.91
N SER A 239 -1.35 -19.44 3.02
CA SER A 239 -2.74 -19.31 2.61
C SER A 239 -2.82 -19.39 1.08
N TYR A 240 -4.03 -19.48 0.54
CA TYR A 240 -4.34 -19.53 -0.87
C TYR A 240 -5.45 -18.52 -1.19
N THR A 241 -5.41 -17.88 -2.36
CA THR A 241 -6.43 -16.90 -2.78
C THR A 241 -7.83 -17.50 -2.71
N SER A 242 -8.04 -18.68 -3.30
CA SER A 242 -9.30 -19.43 -3.21
C SER A 242 -9.81 -19.63 -1.78
N TRP A 243 -8.94 -19.82 -0.78
CA TRP A 243 -9.35 -19.94 0.61
C TRP A 243 -9.92 -18.63 1.16
N PHE A 244 -9.29 -17.50 0.82
CA PHE A 244 -9.85 -16.18 1.13
C PHE A 244 -11.18 -15.97 0.42
N LEU A 245 -11.29 -16.28 -0.87
CA LEU A 245 -12.53 -16.10 -1.63
C LEU A 245 -13.69 -16.91 -1.03
N ASP A 246 -13.47 -18.18 -0.68
CA ASP A 246 -14.48 -19.03 -0.04
C ASP A 246 -14.85 -18.50 1.35
N ALA A 247 -13.86 -18.12 2.16
CA ALA A 247 -14.08 -17.58 3.50
C ALA A 247 -14.82 -16.23 3.47
N PHE A 248 -14.53 -15.38 2.49
CA PHE A 248 -15.22 -14.11 2.25
C PHE A 248 -16.66 -14.33 1.81
N ASN A 249 -16.91 -15.23 0.85
CA ASN A 249 -18.28 -15.62 0.45
C ASN A 249 -19.09 -16.12 1.66
N TYR A 250 -18.47 -16.93 2.52
CA TYR A 250 -19.12 -17.42 3.73
C TYR A 250 -19.35 -16.30 4.77
N ALA A 251 -18.43 -15.35 4.93
CA ALA A 251 -18.61 -14.18 5.79
C ALA A 251 -19.80 -13.31 5.34
N ILE A 252 -19.93 -13.09 4.03
CA ILE A 252 -21.10 -12.40 3.42
C ILE A 252 -22.38 -13.17 3.78
N PHE A 253 -22.40 -14.48 3.54
CA PHE A 253 -23.56 -15.32 3.87
C PHE A 253 -23.94 -15.26 5.35
N LYS A 254 -22.96 -15.26 6.25
CA LYS A 254 -23.16 -15.15 7.70
C LYS A 254 -23.54 -13.75 8.17
N LYS A 255 -23.53 -12.76 7.27
CA LYS A 255 -23.77 -11.35 7.56
C LYS A 255 -22.82 -10.85 8.65
N ILE A 256 -21.54 -11.19 8.51
CA ILE A 256 -20.48 -10.65 9.37
C ILE A 256 -20.49 -9.13 9.26
N LYS A 257 -20.39 -8.43 10.40
CA LYS A 257 -20.41 -6.97 10.40
C LYS A 257 -19.01 -6.38 10.33
N VAL A 258 -18.09 -6.97 11.09
CA VAL A 258 -16.71 -6.51 11.23
C VAL A 258 -15.78 -7.66 10.88
N LEU A 259 -14.81 -7.42 10.01
CA LEU A 259 -13.81 -8.40 9.59
C LEU A 259 -12.43 -7.83 9.86
N ASN A 260 -11.64 -8.50 10.71
CA ASN A 260 -10.23 -8.18 10.88
C ASN A 260 -9.38 -9.10 10.02
N LEU A 261 -8.54 -8.50 9.17
CA LEU A 261 -7.53 -9.19 8.39
C LEU A 261 -6.15 -8.57 8.64
N SER A 262 -5.41 -9.15 9.58
CA SER A 262 -4.07 -8.72 10.00
C SER A 262 -2.95 -9.31 9.12
N ILE A 263 -3.19 -9.45 7.81
CA ILE A 263 -2.14 -9.70 6.81
C ILE A 263 -2.06 -8.51 5.87
N GLY A 264 -0.87 -8.23 5.37
CA GLY A 264 -0.70 -7.49 4.13
C GLY A 264 0.64 -7.79 3.48
N GLY A 265 0.71 -7.52 2.19
CA GLY A 265 1.93 -7.52 1.39
C GLY A 265 1.74 -6.63 0.15
N PRO A 266 2.77 -6.49 -0.70
CA PRO A 266 2.68 -5.71 -1.92
C PRO A 266 1.81 -6.37 -3.01
N ASP A 267 0.86 -7.26 -2.69
CA ASP A 267 0.11 -8.07 -3.69
C ASP A 267 -1.29 -7.49 -3.99
N PHE A 268 -1.31 -6.29 -4.58
CA PHE A 268 -2.48 -5.67 -5.23
C PHE A 268 -2.75 -6.30 -6.62
N LEU A 269 -1.89 -7.21 -7.08
CA LEU A 269 -2.00 -7.88 -8.37
C LEU A 269 -2.84 -9.15 -8.32
N ASP A 270 -3.18 -9.65 -7.14
CA ASP A 270 -4.18 -10.71 -6.98
C ASP A 270 -5.60 -10.14 -7.14
N HIS A 271 -5.97 -9.83 -8.39
CA HIS A 271 -7.26 -9.20 -8.71
C HIS A 271 -8.47 -9.96 -8.15
N PRO A 272 -8.53 -11.31 -8.16
CA PRO A 272 -9.62 -12.03 -7.50
C PRO A 272 -9.79 -11.66 -6.02
N PHE A 273 -8.69 -11.54 -5.27
CA PHE A 273 -8.71 -11.12 -3.87
C PHE A 273 -9.19 -9.67 -3.72
N VAL A 274 -8.62 -8.74 -4.50
CA VAL A 274 -8.97 -7.31 -4.47
C VAL A 274 -10.46 -7.11 -4.82
N ASP A 275 -10.94 -7.72 -5.90
CA ASP A 275 -12.35 -7.68 -6.31
C ASP A 275 -13.28 -8.18 -5.20
N LYS A 276 -12.87 -9.25 -4.50
CA LYS A 276 -13.66 -9.83 -3.41
C LYS A 276 -13.69 -8.95 -2.16
N VAL A 277 -12.63 -8.20 -1.89
CA VAL A 277 -12.62 -7.18 -0.83
C VAL A 277 -13.65 -6.08 -1.12
N LEU A 278 -13.74 -5.62 -2.37
CA LEU A 278 -14.77 -4.66 -2.78
C LEU A 278 -16.18 -5.25 -2.63
N GLU A 279 -16.39 -6.51 -2.99
CA GLU A 279 -17.68 -7.17 -2.82
C GLU A 279 -18.08 -7.36 -1.35
N LEU A 280 -17.14 -7.73 -0.48
CA LEU A 280 -17.35 -7.75 0.97
C LEU A 280 -17.85 -6.40 1.47
N SER A 281 -17.16 -5.34 1.04
CA SER A 281 -17.50 -3.98 1.39
C SER A 281 -18.91 -3.62 0.88
N ALA A 282 -19.25 -3.93 -0.38
CA ALA A 282 -20.58 -3.74 -0.95
C ALA A 282 -21.68 -4.44 -0.13
N ASN A 283 -21.36 -5.60 0.48
CA ASN A 283 -22.24 -6.34 1.39
C ASN A 283 -22.21 -5.82 2.85
N LYS A 284 -21.79 -4.57 3.06
CA LYS A 284 -21.78 -3.85 4.34
C LYS A 284 -20.86 -4.48 5.40
N VAL A 285 -19.87 -5.28 4.98
CA VAL A 285 -18.82 -5.83 5.86
C VAL A 285 -17.71 -4.80 6.04
N ILE A 286 -17.49 -4.34 7.27
CA ILE A 286 -16.44 -3.39 7.60
C ILE A 286 -15.14 -4.16 7.74
N MET A 287 -14.24 -3.99 6.77
CA MET A 287 -12.92 -4.62 6.78
C MET A 287 -11.88 -3.69 7.40
N ILE A 288 -11.17 -4.20 8.40
CA ILE A 288 -10.04 -3.55 9.06
C ILE A 288 -8.78 -4.36 8.75
N SER A 289 -7.74 -3.67 8.30
CA SER A 289 -6.48 -4.30 7.95
C SER A 289 -5.27 -3.46 8.37
N ALA A 290 -4.16 -4.16 8.60
CA ALA A 290 -2.88 -3.57 8.95
C ALA A 290 -2.28 -2.85 7.74
N ILE A 291 -1.68 -1.67 7.94
CA ILE A 291 -1.08 -0.90 6.84
C ILE A 291 0.30 -1.43 6.38
N GLY A 292 0.93 -2.31 7.16
CA GLY A 292 2.27 -2.87 6.89
C GLY A 292 3.28 -2.56 7.98
N ASN A 293 4.42 -3.27 7.97
CA ASN A 293 5.46 -3.20 9.00
C ASN A 293 6.84 -2.81 8.43
N ASP A 294 6.87 -2.19 7.25
CA ASP A 294 8.07 -1.91 6.47
C ASP A 294 8.56 -0.45 6.64
N GLY A 295 8.03 0.26 7.64
CA GLY A 295 8.52 1.57 8.05
C GLY A 295 9.96 1.54 8.59
N PRO A 296 10.61 2.69 8.76
CA PRO A 296 10.02 4.04 8.71
C PRO A 296 9.99 4.68 7.32
N LEU A 297 10.40 3.95 6.28
CA LEU A 297 10.45 4.49 4.92
C LEU A 297 9.05 4.79 4.38
N PHE A 298 8.94 5.84 3.58
CA PHE A 298 7.70 6.23 2.91
C PHE A 298 7.49 5.40 1.64
N GLY A 299 6.23 5.16 1.26
CA GLY A 299 5.87 4.32 0.12
C GLY A 299 5.89 2.83 0.44
N THR A 300 5.62 2.47 1.70
CA THR A 300 5.75 1.10 2.22
C THR A 300 4.42 0.45 2.60
N LEU A 301 3.32 1.02 2.13
CA LEU A 301 1.97 0.54 2.45
C LEU A 301 1.70 -0.81 1.78
N ASN A 302 0.95 -1.67 2.46
CA ASN A 302 0.62 -3.02 1.99
C ASN A 302 -0.88 -3.18 1.70
N ASN A 303 -1.19 -4.02 0.72
CA ASN A 303 -2.55 -4.47 0.41
C ASN A 303 -3.01 -5.53 1.41
N PRO A 304 -4.28 -5.53 1.88
CA PRO A 304 -5.38 -4.66 1.47
C PRO A 304 -5.56 -3.38 2.29
N GLY A 305 -4.68 -3.09 3.26
CA GLY A 305 -4.78 -1.90 4.11
C GLY A 305 -4.75 -0.56 3.34
N ASP A 306 -4.14 -0.55 2.15
CA ASP A 306 -4.06 0.60 1.25
C ASP A 306 -5.32 0.83 0.39
N GLN A 307 -6.26 -0.12 0.33
CA GLN A 307 -7.48 -0.01 -0.48
C GLN A 307 -8.45 1.05 0.08
N SER A 308 -9.24 1.66 -0.80
CA SER A 308 -10.14 2.78 -0.45
C SER A 308 -11.20 2.39 0.58
N ASP A 309 -11.84 1.23 0.42
CA ASP A 309 -12.94 0.79 1.29
C ASP A 309 -12.49 -0.03 2.51
N VAL A 310 -11.18 -0.23 2.67
CA VAL A 310 -10.60 -0.91 3.83
C VAL A 310 -10.11 0.14 4.81
N ILE A 311 -10.41 -0.04 6.10
CA ILE A 311 -9.85 0.78 7.17
C ILE A 311 -8.43 0.30 7.43
N GLY A 312 -7.45 1.02 6.88
CA GLY A 312 -6.03 0.76 6.98
C GLY A 312 -5.44 1.42 8.23
N VAL A 313 -4.86 0.59 9.10
CA VAL A 313 -4.46 1.00 10.45
C VAL A 313 -2.95 0.98 10.61
N GLY A 314 -2.38 2.13 10.97
CA GLY A 314 -0.98 2.26 11.41
C GLY A 314 -0.80 2.07 12.92
N GLY A 315 0.45 1.86 13.34
CA GLY A 315 0.80 1.54 14.72
C GLY A 315 1.53 2.68 15.43
N ILE A 316 1.12 2.99 16.67
CA ILE A 316 1.82 3.88 17.60
C ILE A 316 2.30 3.12 18.84
N ASN A 317 3.22 3.72 19.59
CA ASN A 317 3.63 3.25 20.92
C ASN A 317 2.81 3.91 22.05
N PHE A 318 3.05 3.50 23.30
CA PHE A 318 2.37 4.05 24.47
C PHE A 318 2.78 5.50 24.78
N GLU A 319 3.84 6.01 24.15
CA GLU A 319 4.26 7.42 24.19
C GLU A 319 3.59 8.28 23.11
N HIS A 320 2.56 7.76 22.42
CA HIS A 320 1.82 8.44 21.36
C HIS A 320 2.66 8.85 20.15
N LYS A 321 3.75 8.13 19.87
CA LYS A 321 4.57 8.31 18.67
C LYS A 321 4.27 7.23 17.65
N VAL A 322 4.23 7.60 16.36
CA VAL A 322 4.16 6.63 15.25
C VAL A 322 5.33 5.65 15.38
N ALA A 323 5.02 4.36 15.46
CA ALA A 323 6.01 3.33 15.71
C ALA A 323 6.94 3.21 14.48
N LYS A 324 8.25 3.01 14.71
CA LYS A 324 9.24 2.94 13.61
C LYS A 324 8.89 1.92 12.54
N PHE A 325 8.36 0.75 12.93
CA PHE A 325 7.94 -0.29 12.00
C PHE A 325 6.69 0.07 11.19
N SER A 326 5.83 1.00 11.65
CA SER A 326 4.56 1.26 10.96
C SER A 326 4.82 1.77 9.55
N SER A 327 4.35 1.04 8.54
CA SER A 327 4.37 1.51 7.16
C SER A 327 3.65 2.85 7.03
N ARG A 328 4.12 3.67 6.10
CA ARG A 328 3.68 5.06 5.91
C ARG A 328 4.02 5.59 4.52
N GLY A 329 3.64 6.83 4.27
CA GLY A 329 3.77 7.47 2.97
C GLY A 329 2.49 7.29 2.15
N MET A 330 2.49 7.91 0.98
CA MET A 330 1.38 7.79 0.05
C MET A 330 1.31 6.39 -0.55
N THR A 331 0.15 6.04 -1.07
CA THR A 331 0.00 4.82 -1.87
C THR A 331 0.82 4.88 -3.16
N THR A 332 1.37 3.74 -3.60
CA THR A 332 2.29 3.68 -4.75
C THR A 332 1.60 3.36 -6.08
N TRP A 333 0.36 2.85 -6.04
CA TRP A 333 -0.36 2.37 -7.22
C TRP A 333 -0.82 3.49 -8.16
N GLU A 334 -0.99 4.71 -7.65
CA GLU A 334 -1.35 5.88 -8.46
C GLU A 334 -0.15 6.67 -8.99
N LEU A 335 1.07 6.36 -8.53
CA LEU A 335 2.27 7.10 -8.91
C LEU A 335 2.55 7.13 -10.42
N PRO A 336 2.32 6.06 -11.20
CA PRO A 336 2.57 6.10 -12.65
C PRO A 336 1.73 7.14 -13.40
N TRP A 337 0.57 7.49 -12.87
CA TRP A 337 -0.43 8.33 -13.55
C TRP A 337 -0.73 9.63 -12.81
N GLY A 338 -0.18 9.83 -11.62
CA GLY A 338 -0.55 10.94 -10.75
C GLY A 338 0.32 11.07 -9.51
N TYR A 339 -0.32 10.94 -8.35
CA TYR A 339 0.29 11.10 -7.04
C TYR A 339 -0.39 10.13 -6.07
N GLY A 340 0.29 9.65 -5.04
CA GLY A 340 -0.34 8.67 -4.14
C GLY A 340 -1.48 9.27 -3.29
N ARG A 341 -2.39 8.42 -2.82
CA ARG A 341 -3.51 8.76 -1.93
C ARG A 341 -3.08 8.73 -0.47
N LEU A 342 -3.83 9.47 0.35
CA LEU A 342 -3.66 9.52 1.80
C LEU A 342 -3.96 8.17 2.46
N LYS A 343 -2.93 7.61 3.10
CA LYS A 343 -2.98 6.44 3.99
C LYS A 343 -1.85 6.57 5.04
N PRO A 344 -1.92 5.90 6.22
CA PRO A 344 -3.05 5.10 6.74
C PRO A 344 -4.31 5.96 6.94
N ASP A 345 -5.47 5.35 7.21
CA ASP A 345 -6.67 6.13 7.53
C ASP A 345 -6.56 6.72 8.95
N ILE A 346 -6.12 5.90 9.91
CA ILE A 346 -5.89 6.26 11.31
C ILE A 346 -4.73 5.46 11.91
N VAL A 347 -4.27 5.84 13.10
CA VAL A 347 -3.30 5.08 13.89
C VAL A 347 -3.86 4.68 15.26
N THR A 348 -3.35 3.59 15.83
CA THR A 348 -3.64 3.21 17.23
C THR A 348 -2.50 2.39 17.84
N PHE A 349 -2.61 2.05 19.12
CA PHE A 349 -1.58 1.30 19.84
C PHE A 349 -1.27 -0.02 19.14
N GLY A 350 -0.03 -0.15 18.68
CA GLY A 350 0.48 -1.33 17.98
C GLY A 350 1.83 -1.80 18.51
N SER A 351 2.44 -1.10 19.48
CA SER A 351 3.69 -1.52 20.13
C SER A 351 3.44 -2.06 21.53
N GLN A 352 4.00 -3.23 21.82
CA GLN A 352 3.95 -3.92 23.11
C GLN A 352 2.53 -4.12 23.68
N VAL A 353 1.55 -4.34 22.80
CA VAL A 353 0.17 -4.56 23.20
C VAL A 353 0.04 -5.98 23.77
N LYS A 354 -0.62 -6.08 24.93
CA LYS A 354 -0.92 -7.37 25.57
C LYS A 354 -2.18 -8.00 24.98
N GLY A 355 -2.08 -9.28 24.63
CA GLY A 355 -3.18 -10.09 24.13
C GLY A 355 -3.08 -11.53 24.60
N SER A 356 -4.06 -12.35 24.23
CA SER A 356 -4.17 -13.74 24.68
C SER A 356 -3.07 -14.62 24.10
N ASN A 357 -2.55 -15.56 24.88
CA ASN A 357 -1.59 -16.56 24.41
C ASN A 357 -2.25 -17.93 24.26
N VAL A 358 -1.87 -18.76 23.27
CA VAL A 358 -2.50 -20.07 22.98
C VAL A 358 -2.67 -20.98 24.20
N HIS A 359 -1.73 -20.99 25.14
CA HIS A 359 -1.77 -21.84 26.34
C HIS A 359 -2.36 -21.14 27.58
N GLY A 360 -3.06 -20.01 27.39
CA GLY A 360 -3.59 -19.17 28.46
C GLY A 360 -2.63 -18.05 28.89
N GLY A 361 -3.16 -17.11 29.68
CA GLY A 361 -2.45 -15.92 30.10
C GLY A 361 -2.22 -14.92 28.96
N CYS A 362 -1.32 -13.97 29.18
CA CYS A 362 -1.08 -12.87 28.27
C CYS A 362 0.33 -12.90 27.66
N ARG A 363 0.43 -12.52 26.39
CA ARG A 363 1.70 -12.24 25.69
C ARG A 363 1.67 -10.82 25.13
N SER A 364 2.85 -10.25 24.84
CA SER A 364 2.99 -8.92 24.26
C SER A 364 3.54 -9.01 22.85
N LEU A 365 2.96 -8.27 21.90
CA LEU A 365 3.39 -8.21 20.51
C LEU A 365 3.49 -6.76 20.02
N SER A 366 4.27 -6.56 18.95
CA SER A 366 4.39 -5.27 18.26
C SER A 366 4.25 -5.44 16.76
N GLY A 367 3.33 -4.70 16.14
CA GLY A 367 3.10 -4.68 14.70
C GLY A 367 1.80 -3.96 14.35
N THR A 368 1.63 -3.55 13.09
CA THR A 368 0.34 -3.07 12.59
C THR A 368 -0.70 -4.19 12.52
N SER A 369 -0.24 -5.45 12.41
CA SER A 369 -1.00 -6.69 12.66
C SER A 369 -1.69 -6.70 14.03
N VAL A 370 -1.13 -5.97 15.01
CA VAL A 370 -1.64 -5.79 16.37
C VAL A 370 -2.52 -4.54 16.50
N ALA A 371 -2.21 -3.46 15.78
CA ALA A 371 -3.05 -2.25 15.76
C ALA A 371 -4.40 -2.48 15.06
N SER A 372 -4.43 -3.28 13.99
CA SER A 372 -5.66 -3.65 13.27
C SER A 372 -6.75 -4.25 14.18
N PRO A 373 -6.50 -5.28 15.02
CA PRO A 373 -7.51 -5.83 15.90
C PRO A 373 -7.92 -4.89 17.04
N VAL A 374 -7.09 -3.92 17.42
CA VAL A 374 -7.50 -2.84 18.33
C VAL A 374 -8.63 -2.02 17.68
N VAL A 375 -8.46 -1.61 16.42
CA VAL A 375 -9.54 -0.90 15.71
C VAL A 375 -10.75 -1.80 15.46
N ALA A 376 -10.56 -3.08 15.11
CA ALA A 376 -11.68 -4.00 14.92
C ALA A 376 -12.52 -4.19 16.20
N GLY A 377 -11.85 -4.30 17.36
CA GLY A 377 -12.50 -4.34 18.66
C GLY A 377 -13.23 -3.03 18.99
N ALA A 378 -12.61 -1.88 18.71
CA ALA A 378 -13.24 -0.58 18.91
C ALA A 378 -14.48 -0.38 18.02
N VAL A 379 -14.40 -0.74 16.74
CA VAL A 379 -15.54 -0.70 15.80
C VAL A 379 -16.68 -1.58 16.30
N ALA A 380 -16.39 -2.78 16.78
CA ALA A 380 -17.42 -3.66 17.34
C ALA A 380 -18.05 -3.10 18.62
N LEU A 381 -17.24 -2.51 19.49
CA LEU A 381 -17.71 -1.84 20.70
C LEU A 381 -18.64 -0.66 20.37
N ILE A 382 -18.19 0.25 19.50
CA ILE A 382 -18.94 1.44 19.05
C ILE A 382 -20.24 1.02 18.35
N ALA A 383 -20.19 0.06 17.42
CA ALA A 383 -21.37 -0.42 16.71
C ALA A 383 -22.41 -1.05 17.65
N SER A 384 -21.98 -1.72 18.73
CA SER A 384 -22.89 -2.28 19.74
C SER A 384 -23.59 -1.23 20.59
N GLY A 385 -23.02 -0.03 20.71
CA GLY A 385 -23.66 1.08 21.40
C GLY A 385 -24.78 1.76 20.59
N ALA A 386 -24.85 1.49 19.29
CA ALA A 386 -25.81 2.11 18.37
C ALA A 386 -26.57 1.05 17.54
N LEU A 387 -27.05 -0.03 18.19
CA LEU A 387 -27.74 -1.13 17.50
C LEU A 387 -28.96 -0.67 16.68
N SER A 388 -29.65 0.37 17.12
CA SER A 388 -30.78 0.97 16.38
C SER A 388 -30.37 1.61 15.04
N LYS A 389 -29.07 1.89 14.85
CA LYS A 389 -28.48 2.49 13.64
C LYS A 389 -27.70 1.49 12.78
N LEU A 390 -27.80 0.18 13.04
CA LEU A 390 -27.04 -0.84 12.29
C LEU A 390 -27.27 -0.83 10.77
N ASN A 391 -28.42 -0.34 10.31
CA ASN A 391 -28.79 -0.22 8.90
C ASN A 391 -27.97 0.85 8.16
N ILE A 392 -27.58 1.94 8.84
CA ILE A 392 -26.78 3.02 8.26
C ILE A 392 -25.28 2.82 8.49
N ILE A 393 -24.89 1.99 9.47
CA ILE A 393 -23.49 1.60 9.66
C ILE A 393 -23.03 0.78 8.45
N ASN A 394 -22.05 1.27 7.71
CA ASN A 394 -21.42 0.62 6.57
C ASN A 394 -19.90 0.92 6.56
N PRO A 395 -19.11 0.34 5.64
CA PRO A 395 -17.66 0.55 5.59
C PRO A 395 -17.26 2.02 5.53
N SER A 396 -17.92 2.80 4.66
CA SER A 396 -17.65 4.23 4.52
C SER A 396 -18.12 5.03 5.73
N SER A 397 -19.36 4.83 6.21
CA SER A 397 -19.86 5.58 7.37
C SER A 397 -19.00 5.35 8.62
N MET A 398 -18.56 4.12 8.87
CA MET A 398 -17.67 3.82 9.99
C MET A 398 -16.30 4.45 9.78
N LYS A 399 -15.73 4.38 8.57
CA LYS A 399 -14.48 5.06 8.24
C LYS A 399 -14.58 6.57 8.49
N GLN A 400 -15.65 7.21 8.03
CA GLN A 400 -15.92 8.65 8.25
C GLN A 400 -15.93 8.99 9.74
N ILE A 401 -16.66 8.23 10.54
CA ILE A 401 -16.77 8.42 11.99
C ILE A 401 -15.41 8.31 12.68
N LEU A 402 -14.62 7.29 12.33
CA LEU A 402 -13.31 7.08 12.95
C LEU A 402 -12.31 8.17 12.56
N MET A 403 -12.33 8.64 11.31
CA MET A 403 -11.44 9.70 10.83
C MET A 403 -11.81 11.06 11.45
N GLU A 404 -13.10 11.43 11.44
CA GLU A 404 -13.59 12.67 12.08
C GLU A 404 -13.41 12.65 13.61
N GLY A 405 -13.50 11.46 14.20
CA GLY A 405 -13.25 11.21 15.61
C GLY A 405 -11.77 11.19 16.00
N ALA A 406 -10.83 11.05 15.06
CA ALA A 406 -9.43 10.86 15.38
C ALA A 406 -8.78 12.12 16.03
N GLU A 407 -7.78 11.88 16.88
CA GLU A 407 -6.95 12.90 17.52
C GLU A 407 -5.61 13.00 16.80
N ARG A 408 -5.36 14.12 16.11
CA ARG A 408 -4.07 14.36 15.43
C ARG A 408 -2.92 14.35 16.46
N LEU A 409 -1.91 13.53 16.20
CA LEU A 409 -0.66 13.53 16.92
C LEU A 409 0.18 14.75 16.50
N PRO A 410 0.86 15.43 17.46
CA PRO A 410 1.78 16.49 17.13
C PRO A 410 3.00 15.93 16.37
N ASP A 411 3.66 16.80 15.59
CA ASP A 411 4.92 16.50 14.88
C ASP A 411 4.85 15.39 13.80
N ASN A 412 3.65 14.90 13.47
CA ASN A 412 3.44 13.93 12.40
C ASN A 412 2.60 14.53 11.26
N ASN A 413 2.97 14.21 10.03
CA ASN A 413 2.17 14.61 8.86
C ASN A 413 1.10 13.56 8.51
N MET A 414 0.14 13.94 7.67
CA MET A 414 -0.99 13.09 7.31
C MET A 414 -0.58 11.72 6.72
N PHE A 415 0.53 11.63 6.00
CA PHE A 415 0.99 10.34 5.45
C PHE A 415 1.71 9.44 6.48
N GLU A 416 1.94 9.92 7.70
CA GLU A 416 2.46 9.10 8.81
C GLU A 416 1.36 8.60 9.73
N GLN A 417 0.34 9.44 9.96
CA GLN A 417 -0.68 9.20 10.97
C GLN A 417 -2.12 9.11 10.44
N GLY A 418 -2.33 9.33 9.15
CA GLY A 418 -3.68 9.52 8.61
C GLY A 418 -4.37 10.70 9.28
N HIS A 419 -5.62 10.51 9.66
CA HIS A 419 -6.42 11.50 10.41
C HIS A 419 -6.05 11.57 11.91
N GLY A 420 -5.18 10.69 12.39
CA GLY A 420 -4.66 10.69 13.75
C GLY A 420 -4.97 9.41 14.54
N LYS A 421 -4.78 9.50 15.85
CA LYS A 421 -5.00 8.42 16.82
C LYS A 421 -6.49 8.16 17.02
N LEU A 422 -6.88 6.90 17.03
CA LEU A 422 -8.23 6.46 17.39
C LEU A 422 -8.69 7.04 18.75
N ASP A 423 -9.86 7.69 18.76
CA ASP A 423 -10.62 8.07 19.94
C ASP A 423 -11.99 7.37 19.92
N ILE A 424 -12.19 6.42 20.86
CA ILE A 424 -13.40 5.61 20.93
C ILE A 424 -14.61 6.44 21.37
N LEU A 425 -14.43 7.36 22.31
CA LEU A 425 -15.53 8.12 22.89
C LEU A 425 -16.06 9.16 21.91
N LYS A 426 -15.16 9.89 21.24
CA LYS A 426 -15.54 10.85 20.19
C LYS A 426 -16.19 10.14 19.02
N SER A 427 -15.66 8.98 18.60
CA SER A 427 -16.27 8.15 17.55
C SER A 427 -17.67 7.66 17.93
N MET A 428 -17.87 7.24 19.19
CA MET A 428 -19.18 6.82 19.68
C MET A 428 -20.20 7.97 19.66
N GLN A 429 -19.80 9.17 20.11
CA GLN A 429 -20.66 10.35 20.06
C GLN A 429 -21.06 10.71 18.63
N LEU A 430 -20.09 10.73 17.71
CA LEU A 430 -20.34 10.97 16.28
C LEU A 430 -21.30 9.94 15.69
N LEU A 431 -21.15 8.65 16.01
CA LEU A 431 -22.06 7.61 15.52
C LEU A 431 -23.51 7.81 16.00
N LEU A 432 -23.70 8.22 17.26
CA LEU A 432 -25.04 8.46 17.80
C LEU A 432 -25.77 9.58 17.05
N THR A 433 -25.07 10.63 16.63
CA THR A 433 -25.62 11.74 15.85
C THR A 433 -25.41 11.60 14.34
N TYR A 434 -24.81 10.50 13.87
CA TYR A 434 -24.46 10.34 12.47
C TYR A 434 -25.70 10.27 11.59
N GLU A 435 -25.65 11.05 10.52
CA GLU A 435 -26.54 10.98 9.36
C GLU A 435 -25.70 10.63 8.12
N PRO A 436 -26.19 9.75 7.24
CA PRO A 436 -25.46 9.37 6.02
C PRO A 436 -25.06 10.60 5.20
N LYS A 437 -23.77 10.75 4.93
CA LYS A 437 -23.20 11.92 4.25
C LYS A 437 -22.04 11.56 3.33
N ILE A 438 -21.73 12.47 2.41
CA ILE A 438 -20.47 12.45 1.66
C ILE A 438 -19.40 13.17 2.47
N THR A 439 -18.18 12.65 2.50
CA THR A 439 -17.01 13.36 3.02
C THR A 439 -15.80 13.15 2.12
N LEU A 440 -14.75 13.95 2.34
CA LEU A 440 -13.51 13.93 1.59
C LEU A 440 -12.34 13.57 2.50
N SER A 441 -11.35 12.85 1.97
CA SER A 441 -10.11 12.51 2.68
C SER A 441 -8.89 12.73 1.78
N PRO A 442 -8.05 13.74 2.05
CA PRO A 442 -8.20 14.76 3.10
C PRO A 442 -9.43 15.65 2.89
N GLU A 443 -9.88 16.34 3.94
CA GLU A 443 -11.10 17.16 3.90
C GLU A 443 -10.88 18.57 3.28
N TYR A 444 -9.63 19.03 3.27
CA TYR A 444 -9.16 20.27 2.64
C TYR A 444 -7.72 20.07 2.15
N LEU A 445 -7.19 21.07 1.41
CA LEU A 445 -5.76 21.19 1.13
C LEU A 445 -5.25 22.56 1.59
N ASP A 446 -4.38 22.59 2.60
CA ASP A 446 -3.72 23.82 3.07
C ASP A 446 -2.20 23.64 3.04
N THR A 447 -1.52 24.29 2.08
CA THR A 447 -0.07 24.22 1.93
C THR A 447 0.69 25.01 3.00
N THR A 448 0.00 25.69 3.91
CA THR A 448 0.62 26.42 5.04
C THR A 448 0.80 25.54 6.28
N GLU A 449 0.19 24.34 6.30
CA GLU A 449 0.24 23.42 7.45
C GLU A 449 1.28 22.32 7.27
N SER A 450 2.13 22.10 8.29
CA SER A 450 3.10 20.99 8.28
C SER A 450 2.43 19.61 8.20
N TYR A 451 1.19 19.50 8.69
CA TYR A 451 0.36 18.30 8.58
C TYR A 451 0.15 17.86 7.12
N MET A 452 0.06 18.82 6.19
CA MET A 452 -0.17 18.59 4.76
C MET A 452 1.10 18.27 3.96
N TRP A 453 2.21 17.92 4.62
CA TRP A 453 3.41 17.47 3.91
C TRP A 453 3.04 16.32 2.94
N PRO A 454 3.56 16.30 1.70
CA PRO A 454 4.59 17.19 1.14
C PRO A 454 4.04 18.43 0.43
N TYR A 455 2.73 18.67 0.45
CA TYR A 455 2.17 19.84 -0.23
C TYR A 455 2.59 21.16 0.44
N SER A 456 2.99 21.13 1.70
CA SER A 456 3.49 22.28 2.44
C SER A 456 5.01 22.48 2.42
N SER A 457 5.79 21.57 1.82
CA SER A 457 7.26 21.69 1.82
C SER A 457 7.81 22.70 0.82
N GLN A 458 7.00 23.15 -0.14
CA GLN A 458 7.35 24.27 -1.02
C GLN A 458 6.11 25.02 -1.52
N PRO A 459 6.21 26.35 -1.71
CA PRO A 459 5.20 27.10 -2.44
C PRO A 459 5.29 26.85 -3.95
N ILE A 460 4.21 27.14 -4.67
CA ILE A 460 4.14 27.09 -6.14
C ILE A 460 4.30 28.49 -6.76
N TYR A 461 4.56 28.55 -8.06
CA TYR A 461 4.78 29.81 -8.78
C TYR A 461 4.37 29.70 -10.25
N TYR A 462 4.25 30.82 -10.94
CA TYR A 462 3.86 30.83 -12.36
C TYR A 462 4.86 30.08 -13.23
N GLY A 463 4.39 29.09 -13.99
CA GLY A 463 5.22 28.25 -14.86
C GLY A 463 5.86 27.04 -14.17
N SER A 464 5.58 26.77 -12.89
CA SER A 464 5.93 25.49 -12.26
C SER A 464 5.02 24.36 -12.76
N MET A 465 5.49 23.12 -12.65
CA MET A 465 4.69 21.90 -12.81
C MET A 465 3.49 21.90 -11.86
N PRO A 466 2.37 21.26 -12.25
CA PRO A 466 1.18 21.21 -11.41
C PRO A 466 1.43 20.49 -10.09
N LEU A 467 1.05 21.15 -9.00
CA LEU A 467 0.86 20.48 -7.71
C LEU A 467 -0.35 19.56 -7.83
N ILE A 468 -0.18 18.28 -7.53
CA ILE A 468 -1.24 17.27 -7.59
C ILE A 468 -1.54 16.74 -6.19
N ALA A 469 -2.80 16.80 -5.79
CA ALA A 469 -3.29 16.17 -4.56
C ALA A 469 -4.44 15.22 -4.87
N ASN A 470 -4.32 13.97 -4.43
CA ASN A 470 -5.38 12.98 -4.57
C ASN A 470 -6.28 12.96 -3.33
N VAL A 471 -7.59 12.98 -3.58
CA VAL A 471 -8.64 13.04 -2.57
C VAL A 471 -9.55 11.83 -2.73
N THR A 472 -9.73 11.07 -1.65
CA THR A 472 -10.70 9.99 -1.58
C THR A 472 -12.06 10.57 -1.23
N ILE A 473 -13.08 10.24 -2.02
CA ILE A 473 -14.47 10.61 -1.76
C ILE A 473 -15.13 9.43 -1.06
N LEU A 474 -15.68 9.66 0.14
CA LEU A 474 -16.37 8.64 0.91
C LEU A 474 -17.88 8.86 0.86
N ASN A 475 -18.62 7.83 0.45
CA ASN A 475 -20.07 7.83 0.34
C ASN A 475 -20.68 7.02 1.48
N GLY A 476 -21.20 7.69 2.51
CA GLY A 476 -21.89 7.02 3.62
C GLY A 476 -23.36 6.72 3.33
N ILE A 477 -23.91 7.20 2.21
CA ILE A 477 -25.34 7.22 1.86
C ILE A 477 -25.77 5.91 1.20
N ALA A 478 -25.06 5.47 0.16
CA ALA A 478 -25.43 4.31 -0.66
C ALA A 478 -24.19 3.60 -1.22
N VAL A 479 -24.37 2.33 -1.63
CA VAL A 479 -23.29 1.52 -2.23
C VAL A 479 -22.82 2.08 -3.58
N THR A 480 -23.66 2.86 -4.24
CA THR A 480 -23.28 3.56 -5.48
C THR A 480 -23.53 5.04 -5.34
N GLY A 481 -22.69 5.82 -6.00
CA GLY A 481 -22.91 7.25 -6.22
C GLY A 481 -22.40 7.63 -7.60
N VAL A 482 -22.93 8.71 -8.15
CA VAL A 482 -22.49 9.27 -9.43
C VAL A 482 -22.17 10.75 -9.24
N ILE A 483 -20.99 11.16 -9.67
CA ILE A 483 -20.64 12.58 -9.76
C ILE A 483 -21.36 13.14 -10.99
N LYS A 484 -22.35 14.01 -10.77
CA LYS A 484 -23.29 14.44 -11.81
C LYS A 484 -22.65 15.32 -12.86
N ASP A 485 -21.98 16.37 -12.37
CA ASP A 485 -21.32 17.37 -13.19
C ASP A 485 -19.83 17.42 -12.84
N ALA A 486 -19.04 17.93 -13.78
CA ALA A 486 -17.61 18.11 -13.55
C ALA A 486 -17.38 19.04 -12.32
N PRO A 487 -16.50 18.66 -11.37
CA PRO A 487 -16.14 19.50 -10.25
C PRO A 487 -15.73 20.91 -10.69
N LEU A 488 -16.27 21.93 -10.02
CA LEU A 488 -16.08 23.33 -10.41
C LEU A 488 -15.17 24.06 -9.42
N TRP A 489 -14.17 24.76 -9.93
CA TRP A 489 -13.31 25.65 -9.15
C TRP A 489 -13.96 27.02 -8.95
N HIS A 490 -14.02 27.46 -7.68
CA HIS A 490 -14.55 28.74 -7.25
C HIS A 490 -13.45 29.55 -6.56
N PRO A 491 -12.78 30.46 -7.29
CA PRO A 491 -11.75 31.31 -6.70
C PRO A 491 -12.37 32.36 -5.76
N HIS A 492 -11.86 32.47 -4.53
CA HIS A 492 -12.25 33.56 -3.63
C HIS A 492 -11.49 34.83 -4.02
N THR A 493 -12.18 35.73 -4.74
CA THR A 493 -11.54 36.94 -5.29
C THR A 493 -10.97 37.89 -4.25
N ASP A 494 -11.59 37.95 -3.07
CA ASP A 494 -11.12 38.71 -1.89
C ASP A 494 -9.90 38.06 -1.21
N LYS A 495 -9.61 36.79 -1.53
CA LYS A 495 -8.46 36.01 -1.06
C LYS A 495 -7.52 35.60 -2.20
N HIS A 496 -7.48 36.41 -3.26
CA HIS A 496 -6.57 36.21 -4.40
C HIS A 496 -6.70 34.86 -5.12
N GLY A 497 -7.81 34.13 -4.96
CA GLY A 497 -8.00 32.82 -5.62
C GLY A 497 -7.94 32.88 -7.15
N ASN A 498 -8.17 34.07 -7.73
CA ASN A 498 -8.12 34.32 -9.18
C ASN A 498 -6.70 34.22 -9.77
N VAL A 499 -5.66 34.10 -8.95
CA VAL A 499 -4.28 33.82 -9.41
C VAL A 499 -4.01 32.35 -9.67
N LEU A 500 -4.95 31.46 -9.31
CA LEU A 500 -4.85 30.01 -9.49
C LEU A 500 -5.74 29.54 -10.65
N ASN A 501 -5.22 28.58 -11.41
CA ASN A 501 -6.02 27.72 -12.27
C ASN A 501 -6.02 26.32 -11.67
N VAL A 502 -7.22 25.77 -11.45
CA VAL A 502 -7.40 24.46 -10.83
C VAL A 502 -8.18 23.57 -11.80
N ALA A 503 -7.62 22.40 -12.10
CA ALA A 503 -8.25 21.35 -12.89
C ALA A 503 -8.46 20.11 -12.04
N VAL A 504 -9.53 19.36 -12.31
CA VAL A 504 -9.92 18.19 -11.50
C VAL A 504 -10.20 17.01 -12.41
N TYR A 505 -9.50 15.90 -12.17
CA TYR A 505 -9.84 14.59 -12.70
C TYR A 505 -10.58 13.80 -11.63
N TYR A 506 -11.53 12.94 -12.00
CA TYR A 506 -12.36 12.27 -11.00
C TYR A 506 -12.94 10.95 -11.53
N SER A 507 -13.30 10.07 -10.60
CA SER A 507 -14.12 8.89 -10.91
C SER A 507 -15.58 9.29 -11.11
N THR A 508 -16.18 8.96 -12.25
CA THR A 508 -17.61 9.20 -12.49
C THR A 508 -18.50 8.45 -11.50
N ASN A 509 -18.13 7.19 -11.20
CA ASN A 509 -18.87 6.33 -10.29
C ASN A 509 -18.12 6.16 -8.97
N LEU A 510 -18.85 6.24 -7.87
CA LEU A 510 -18.40 5.85 -6.54
C LEU A 510 -18.88 4.42 -6.32
N TRP A 511 -17.97 3.48 -6.15
CA TRP A 511 -18.28 2.07 -5.93
C TRP A 511 -17.13 1.36 -5.22
N PRO A 512 -17.42 0.50 -4.22
CA PRO A 512 -18.71 0.27 -3.55
C PRO A 512 -19.07 1.29 -2.47
N TRP A 513 -18.16 2.08 -1.93
CA TRP A 513 -18.55 3.18 -1.03
C TRP A 513 -17.64 4.39 -1.16
N SER A 514 -16.76 4.36 -2.15
CA SER A 514 -15.76 5.39 -2.34
C SER A 514 -15.53 5.67 -3.83
N GLY A 515 -15.04 6.87 -4.09
CA GLY A 515 -14.50 7.31 -5.37
C GLY A 515 -13.27 8.16 -5.12
N TRP A 516 -12.81 8.87 -6.15
CA TRP A 516 -11.64 9.72 -6.05
C TRP A 516 -11.75 10.96 -6.92
N MET A 517 -11.02 12.00 -6.54
CA MET A 517 -10.66 13.10 -7.41
C MET A 517 -9.17 13.42 -7.26
N SER A 518 -8.54 13.86 -8.34
CA SER A 518 -7.18 14.38 -8.41
C SER A 518 -7.25 15.86 -8.72
N VAL A 519 -6.71 16.69 -7.82
CA VAL A 519 -6.73 18.15 -7.92
C VAL A 519 -5.37 18.63 -8.44
N HIS A 520 -5.37 19.31 -9.59
CA HIS A 520 -4.19 19.83 -10.26
C HIS A 520 -4.19 21.36 -10.16
N ILE A 521 -3.17 21.92 -9.52
CA ILE A 521 -3.10 23.34 -9.19
C ILE A 521 -1.90 23.96 -9.88
N VAL A 522 -2.14 25.04 -10.63
CA VAL A 522 -1.09 25.87 -11.23
C VAL A 522 -1.39 27.35 -10.98
N VAL A 523 -0.33 28.16 -10.95
CA VAL A 523 -0.46 29.61 -10.89
C VAL A 523 -0.61 30.14 -12.32
N ASN A 524 -1.56 31.03 -12.55
CA ASN A 524 -1.76 31.69 -13.84
C ASN A 524 -0.94 32.98 -13.96
N GLU A 525 -0.97 33.63 -15.12
CA GLU A 525 -0.14 34.81 -15.42
C GLU A 525 -0.34 35.96 -14.43
N LYS A 526 -1.55 36.15 -13.89
CA LYS A 526 -1.84 37.19 -12.89
C LYS A 526 -1.09 36.96 -11.58
N GLY A 527 -0.74 35.72 -11.28
CA GLY A 527 0.03 35.33 -10.11
C GLY A 527 1.55 35.39 -10.28
N ALA A 528 2.08 35.77 -11.46
CA ALA A 528 3.51 35.68 -11.75
C ALA A 528 4.41 36.46 -10.76
N ASN A 529 3.94 37.62 -10.31
CA ASN A 529 4.62 38.47 -9.33
C ASN A 529 3.94 38.45 -7.95
N PHE A 530 2.94 37.60 -7.76
CA PHE A 530 2.21 37.51 -6.50
C PHE A 530 3.03 36.78 -5.45
N LYS A 531 2.99 37.28 -4.21
CA LYS A 531 3.58 36.64 -3.03
C LYS A 531 2.56 36.64 -1.92
N GLY A 532 2.12 35.47 -1.51
CA GLY A 532 1.13 35.33 -0.46
C GLY A 532 0.40 34.01 -0.52
N VAL A 533 -0.80 34.00 0.04
CA VAL A 533 -1.67 32.82 0.05
C VAL A 533 -2.89 33.12 -0.80
N ALA A 534 -3.25 32.18 -1.68
CA ALA A 534 -4.44 32.23 -2.51
C ALA A 534 -5.44 31.15 -2.06
N GLU A 535 -6.72 31.51 -1.97
CA GLU A 535 -7.77 30.64 -1.45
C GLU A 535 -8.94 30.48 -2.42
N GLY A 536 -9.65 29.36 -2.28
CA GLY A 536 -10.90 29.09 -2.97
C GLY A 536 -11.41 27.70 -2.61
N HIS A 537 -12.37 27.19 -3.37
CA HIS A 537 -12.89 25.84 -3.15
C HIS A 537 -13.32 25.18 -4.45
N ILE A 538 -13.34 23.85 -4.44
CA ILE A 538 -13.91 23.03 -5.50
C ILE A 538 -15.26 22.53 -5.03
N SER A 539 -16.33 22.75 -5.81
CA SER A 539 -17.64 22.20 -5.50
C SER A 539 -17.91 20.93 -6.31
N LEU A 540 -18.44 19.88 -5.66
CA LEU A 540 -18.87 18.65 -6.29
C LEU A 540 -20.35 18.38 -5.97
N GLU A 541 -21.07 17.83 -6.94
CA GLU A 541 -22.45 17.36 -6.77
C GLU A 541 -22.51 15.85 -7.00
N ILE A 542 -22.95 15.11 -5.99
CA ILE A 542 -22.99 13.65 -6.01
C ILE A 542 -24.44 13.19 -5.83
N GLU A 543 -24.90 12.39 -6.79
CA GLU A 543 -26.20 11.73 -6.75
C GLU A 543 -26.05 10.30 -6.22
N CYS A 544 -26.80 9.96 -5.18
CA CYS A 544 -26.86 8.62 -4.61
C CYS A 544 -28.29 8.08 -4.67
N LEU A 545 -28.43 6.80 -5.01
CA LEU A 545 -29.71 6.09 -5.01
C LEU A 545 -29.94 5.48 -3.62
N GLN A 546 -31.00 5.90 -2.94
CA GLN A 546 -31.32 5.32 -1.63
C GLN A 546 -32.10 4.01 -1.81
N GLU A 547 -31.54 2.89 -1.32
CA GLU A 547 -32.12 1.53 -1.47
C GLU A 547 -33.57 1.41 -0.97
N GLN A 548 -34.01 2.31 -0.08
CA GLN A 548 -35.28 2.18 0.64
C GLN A 548 -36.41 3.07 0.13
N GLN A 549 -36.14 4.08 -0.72
CA GLN A 549 -37.15 5.09 -1.08
C GLN A 549 -37.27 5.40 -2.58
N GLU A 550 -36.50 4.74 -3.46
CA GLU A 550 -36.36 5.08 -4.90
C GLU A 550 -36.07 6.58 -5.17
N SER A 551 -35.80 7.36 -4.13
CA SER A 551 -35.49 8.77 -4.18
C SER A 551 -33.99 8.96 -4.34
N LYS A 552 -33.64 9.90 -5.21
CA LYS A 552 -32.27 10.35 -5.44
C LYS A 552 -31.92 11.39 -4.39
N ILE A 553 -30.87 11.13 -3.62
CA ILE A 553 -30.27 12.13 -2.74
C ILE A 553 -29.14 12.79 -3.52
N VAL A 554 -29.22 14.11 -3.66
CA VAL A 554 -28.17 14.91 -4.28
C VAL A 554 -27.48 15.70 -3.18
N THR A 555 -26.19 15.49 -3.02
CA THR A 555 -25.36 16.17 -2.02
C THR A 555 -24.37 17.07 -2.74
N LYS A 556 -24.34 18.35 -2.37
CA LYS A 556 -23.28 19.27 -2.74
C LYS A 556 -22.24 19.32 -1.63
N ILE A 557 -20.97 19.17 -1.99
CA ILE A 557 -19.84 19.25 -1.06
C ILE A 557 -18.76 20.16 -1.63
N ASP A 558 -18.14 20.95 -0.75
CA ASP A 558 -17.05 21.85 -1.11
C ASP A 558 -15.73 21.33 -0.53
N PHE A 559 -14.67 21.38 -1.32
CA PHE A 559 -13.30 21.06 -0.95
C PHE A 559 -12.48 22.35 -0.89
N PRO A 560 -12.15 22.87 0.30
CA PRO A 560 -11.37 24.10 0.45
C PRO A 560 -9.90 23.93 0.01
N LEU A 561 -9.37 24.94 -0.67
CA LEU A 561 -7.97 25.04 -1.08
C LEU A 561 -7.35 26.32 -0.52
N LYS A 562 -6.16 26.18 0.04
CA LYS A 562 -5.31 27.28 0.46
C LYS A 562 -3.87 27.01 0.04
N VAL A 563 -3.35 27.86 -0.83
CA VAL A 563 -2.12 27.60 -1.57
C VAL A 563 -1.15 28.77 -1.44
N THR A 564 0.08 28.47 -1.01
CA THR A 564 1.16 29.44 -0.90
C THR A 564 1.78 29.66 -2.28
N VAL A 565 1.77 30.91 -2.74
CA VAL A 565 2.31 31.34 -4.02
C VAL A 565 3.44 32.32 -3.81
N ILE A 566 4.50 32.16 -4.60
CA ILE A 566 5.64 33.08 -4.64
C ILE A 566 5.96 33.51 -6.08
N PRO A 567 6.70 34.61 -6.26
CA PRO A 567 7.31 34.91 -7.55
C PRO A 567 8.28 33.80 -7.97
N LYS A 568 8.39 33.60 -9.29
CA LYS A 568 9.26 32.56 -9.88
C LYS A 568 10.70 32.66 -9.31
N PRO A 569 11.21 31.61 -8.64
CA PRO A 569 12.56 31.60 -8.11
C PRO A 569 13.63 31.73 -9.20
N PRO A 570 14.86 32.15 -8.84
CA PRO A 570 16.00 32.15 -9.75
C PRO A 570 16.18 30.79 -10.44
N ARG A 571 16.50 30.79 -11.74
CA ARG A 571 16.67 29.57 -12.55
C ARG A 571 17.61 28.55 -11.93
N ASN A 572 18.76 29.00 -11.40
CA ASN A 572 19.76 28.14 -10.75
C ASN A 572 19.29 27.48 -9.43
N LYS A 573 18.11 27.84 -8.91
CA LYS A 573 17.50 27.20 -7.75
C LYS A 573 16.35 26.25 -8.11
N ARG A 574 16.03 26.09 -9.40
CA ARG A 574 14.92 25.25 -9.88
C ARG A 574 15.45 23.95 -10.48
N ILE A 575 15.07 22.83 -9.87
CA ILE A 575 15.43 21.47 -10.26
C ILE A 575 14.16 20.78 -10.77
N ILE A 576 14.27 20.06 -11.88
CA ILE A 576 13.24 19.17 -12.36
C ILE A 576 13.71 17.72 -12.16
N TRP A 577 12.92 16.95 -11.42
CA TRP A 577 13.11 15.52 -11.15
C TRP A 577 12.40 14.71 -12.22
N ASP A 578 13.10 13.79 -12.85
CA ASP A 578 12.49 12.83 -13.77
C ASP A 578 11.77 11.72 -13.01
N GLN A 579 10.44 11.71 -13.08
CA GLN A 579 9.61 10.60 -12.58
C GLN A 579 9.08 9.72 -13.71
N TYR A 580 9.15 10.21 -14.95
CA TYR A 580 8.49 9.56 -16.08
C TYR A 580 9.24 8.29 -16.53
N HIS A 581 10.55 8.27 -16.34
CA HIS A 581 11.40 7.13 -16.67
C HIS A 581 11.78 6.26 -15.46
N SER A 582 11.43 6.66 -14.24
CA SER A 582 11.61 5.82 -13.05
C SER A 582 10.56 4.71 -12.98
N LEU A 583 10.76 3.76 -12.06
CA LEU A 583 9.91 2.59 -11.84
C LEU A 583 8.40 2.91 -11.82
N LYS A 584 7.67 2.40 -12.81
CA LYS A 584 6.19 2.43 -12.83
C LYS A 584 5.63 1.17 -12.19
N TYR A 585 4.65 1.36 -11.31
CA TYR A 585 3.97 0.29 -10.59
C TYR A 585 2.75 -0.26 -11.37
N PRO A 586 2.53 -1.58 -11.42
CA PRO A 586 3.44 -2.65 -10.99
C PRO A 586 4.68 -2.73 -11.89
N PRO A 587 5.87 -3.00 -11.33
CA PRO A 587 7.07 -3.14 -12.13
C PRO A 587 7.18 -4.51 -12.79
N GLY A 588 7.99 -4.59 -13.86
CA GLY A 588 8.63 -5.84 -14.28
C GLY A 588 9.64 -6.34 -13.24
N TYR A 589 10.44 -7.38 -13.52
CA TYR A 589 11.49 -7.75 -12.56
C TYR A 589 12.65 -6.78 -12.65
N ILE A 590 12.63 -5.82 -11.74
CA ILE A 590 13.73 -4.90 -11.50
C ILE A 590 14.36 -5.32 -10.18
N PRO A 591 15.59 -5.86 -10.23
CA PRO A 591 16.33 -6.23 -9.05
C PRO A 591 16.51 -5.05 -8.11
N ARG A 592 16.68 -5.32 -6.82
CA ARG A 592 17.15 -4.32 -5.87
C ARG A 592 18.46 -3.68 -6.30
N ASP A 593 18.53 -2.39 -6.04
CA ASP A 593 19.69 -1.52 -6.07
C ASP A 593 20.89 -2.16 -5.37
N ASN A 594 20.68 -2.69 -4.16
CA ASN A 594 21.75 -3.32 -3.38
C ASN A 594 21.79 -4.84 -3.56
N LEU A 595 22.76 -5.34 -4.33
CA LEU A 595 22.96 -6.76 -4.62
C LEU A 595 23.28 -7.63 -3.40
N LYS A 596 23.62 -7.05 -2.24
CA LYS A 596 23.80 -7.80 -0.99
C LYS A 596 22.47 -8.17 -0.33
N ILE A 597 21.39 -7.48 -0.68
CA ILE A 597 20.06 -7.73 -0.11
C ILE A 597 19.42 -8.91 -0.84
N LYS A 598 19.37 -10.06 -0.16
CA LYS A 598 18.81 -11.31 -0.71
C LYS A 598 17.36 -11.61 -0.29
N SER A 599 16.83 -10.89 0.70
CA SER A 599 15.53 -11.22 1.30
C SER A 599 14.32 -10.74 0.49
N ASP A 600 14.53 -9.75 -0.38
CA ASP A 600 13.52 -9.13 -1.25
C ASP A 600 14.21 -8.71 -2.55
N PRO A 601 14.36 -9.60 -3.55
CA PRO A 601 15.09 -9.31 -4.77
C PRO A 601 14.50 -8.20 -5.64
N LEU A 602 13.25 -7.77 -5.42
CA LEU A 602 12.56 -6.81 -6.28
C LEU A 602 12.62 -5.41 -5.70
N ASP A 603 12.79 -4.39 -6.54
CA ASP A 603 12.46 -3.03 -6.15
C ASP A 603 10.98 -2.73 -6.33
N TRP A 604 10.31 -2.45 -5.20
CA TRP A 604 8.88 -2.17 -5.12
C TRP A 604 8.58 -0.74 -4.71
N ARG A 605 9.60 0.10 -4.49
CA ARG A 605 9.45 1.39 -3.79
C ARG A 605 9.07 2.56 -4.69
N ALA A 606 8.85 2.28 -5.97
CA ALA A 606 8.28 3.18 -6.98
C ALA A 606 9.05 4.50 -7.13
N ASP A 607 10.37 4.44 -6.93
CA ASP A 607 11.39 5.50 -7.02
C ASP A 607 10.82 6.90 -7.19
N HIS A 608 10.35 7.45 -6.07
CA HIS A 608 9.67 8.73 -6.04
C HIS A 608 10.28 9.63 -4.98
N LEU A 609 10.39 10.91 -5.33
CA LEU A 609 11.04 11.95 -4.55
C LEU A 609 10.49 12.09 -3.11
N HIS A 610 9.21 11.74 -2.91
CA HIS A 610 8.54 11.79 -1.61
C HIS A 610 8.32 10.40 -0.96
N THR A 611 8.89 9.34 -1.51
CA THR A 611 8.89 7.98 -0.94
C THR A 611 10.29 7.60 -0.45
N ASN A 612 11.02 6.74 -1.17
CA ASN A 612 12.37 6.29 -0.84
C ASN A 612 13.44 7.37 -1.02
N PHE A 613 13.18 8.40 -1.84
CA PHE A 613 14.08 9.55 -2.02
C PHE A 613 13.72 10.78 -1.15
N ARG A 614 12.85 10.61 -0.15
CA ARG A 614 12.41 11.69 0.74
C ARG A 614 13.55 12.45 1.43
N ASP A 615 14.61 11.77 1.81
CA ASP A 615 15.74 12.39 2.51
C ASP A 615 16.55 13.28 1.56
N LEU A 616 16.75 12.84 0.30
CA LEU A 616 17.34 13.66 -0.77
C LEU A 616 16.49 14.92 -1.02
N TYR A 617 15.17 14.75 -1.17
CA TYR A 617 14.25 15.87 -1.31
C TYR A 617 14.40 16.89 -0.18
N THR A 618 14.37 16.40 1.06
CA THR A 618 14.47 17.24 2.26
C THR A 618 15.79 18.00 2.29
N HIS A 619 16.89 17.34 1.95
CA HIS A 619 18.21 17.98 1.87
C HIS A 619 18.25 19.10 0.83
N LEU A 620 17.76 18.84 -0.39
CA LEU A 620 17.71 19.84 -1.47
C LEU A 620 16.82 21.02 -1.11
N ARG A 621 15.67 20.78 -0.48
CA ARG A 621 14.78 21.83 0.03
C ARG A 621 15.45 22.67 1.10
N ASN A 622 16.16 22.05 2.05
CA ASN A 622 16.92 22.77 3.08
C ASN A 622 18.06 23.62 2.50
N ALA A 623 18.64 23.22 1.36
CA ALA A 623 19.62 24.00 0.60
C ALA A 623 19.00 25.12 -0.27
N GLY A 624 17.67 25.26 -0.25
CA GLY A 624 16.91 26.32 -0.93
C GLY A 624 16.59 26.04 -2.39
N TYR A 625 16.71 24.79 -2.85
CA TYR A 625 16.30 24.39 -4.21
C TYR A 625 14.82 24.04 -4.27
N TYR A 626 14.13 24.44 -5.31
CA TYR A 626 12.75 24.06 -5.64
C TYR A 626 12.80 22.87 -6.57
N ILE A 627 12.12 21.78 -6.21
CA ILE A 627 12.15 20.52 -6.96
C ILE A 627 10.77 20.22 -7.48
N GLU A 628 10.67 19.99 -8.77
CA GLU A 628 9.41 19.73 -9.47
C GLU A 628 9.44 18.37 -10.15
N ILE A 629 8.30 17.68 -10.16
CA ILE A 629 8.22 16.28 -10.60
C ILE A 629 7.71 16.22 -12.04
N LEU A 630 8.58 15.81 -12.96
CA LEU A 630 8.26 15.60 -14.36
C LEU A 630 7.65 14.22 -14.58
N ARG A 631 6.38 14.18 -14.97
CA ARG A 631 5.62 12.94 -15.24
C ARG A 631 5.28 12.75 -16.71
N LYS A 632 6.04 13.41 -17.58
CA LYS A 632 5.86 13.40 -19.03
C LYS A 632 7.21 13.29 -19.71
N PRO A 633 7.25 12.90 -20.99
CA PRO A 633 8.48 12.90 -21.77
C PRO A 633 9.20 14.26 -21.73
N TYR A 634 10.52 14.26 -21.92
CA TYR A 634 11.36 15.46 -21.89
C TYR A 634 10.95 16.53 -22.91
N THR A 635 10.29 16.13 -23.98
CA THR A 635 9.70 17.04 -24.98
C THR A 635 8.59 17.95 -24.43
N CYS A 636 8.06 17.66 -23.24
CA CYS A 636 6.94 18.38 -22.64
C CYS A 636 7.33 19.51 -21.69
N PHE A 637 8.61 19.68 -21.35
CA PHE A 637 9.05 20.77 -20.46
C PHE A 637 9.97 21.78 -21.18
N ASN A 638 9.96 23.00 -20.67
CA ASN A 638 10.82 24.08 -21.16
C ASN A 638 12.10 24.18 -20.34
N ALA A 639 13.26 23.99 -20.96
CA ALA A 639 14.55 23.99 -20.27
C ALA A 639 14.99 25.38 -19.77
N SER A 640 14.50 26.46 -20.40
CA SER A 640 14.78 27.82 -19.93
C SER A 640 14.15 28.07 -18.54
N ASP A 641 13.19 27.24 -18.11
CA ASP A 641 12.57 27.30 -16.78
C ASP A 641 13.34 26.54 -15.68
N TYR A 642 14.35 25.75 -15.99
CA TYR A 642 15.05 24.96 -14.97
C TYR A 642 16.55 25.13 -15.09
N GLY A 643 17.23 25.17 -13.95
CA GLY A 643 18.69 25.16 -13.92
C GLY A 643 19.24 23.75 -14.10
N THR A 644 18.53 22.75 -13.58
CA THR A 644 19.01 21.37 -13.54
C THR A 644 17.89 20.36 -13.76
N LEU A 645 18.13 19.40 -14.65
CA LEU A 645 17.38 18.14 -14.76
C LEU A 645 18.11 17.06 -13.94
N LEU A 646 17.39 16.38 -13.08
CA LEU A 646 17.88 15.33 -12.20
C LEU A 646 17.25 13.99 -12.62
N ILE A 647 18.09 13.07 -13.09
CA ILE A 647 17.73 11.71 -13.52
C ILE A 647 18.32 10.75 -12.49
N VAL A 648 17.48 10.00 -11.79
CA VAL A 648 17.88 9.09 -10.71
C VAL A 648 17.09 7.83 -10.86
N ASP A 649 17.77 6.69 -10.93
CA ASP A 649 17.13 5.38 -11.15
C ASP A 649 16.10 5.44 -12.29
N SER A 650 16.63 5.48 -13.51
CA SER A 650 15.80 5.46 -14.71
C SER A 650 15.75 4.05 -15.29
N GLU A 651 14.56 3.47 -15.28
CA GLU A 651 14.33 2.06 -15.60
C GLU A 651 13.77 1.89 -17.02
N GLU A 652 13.23 2.99 -17.57
CA GLU A 652 12.63 3.06 -18.90
C GLU A 652 13.61 3.52 -19.98
N GLU A 653 13.23 3.32 -21.23
CA GLU A 653 13.95 3.82 -22.40
C GLU A 653 13.65 5.30 -22.70
N PHE A 654 14.58 5.98 -23.38
CA PHE A 654 14.42 7.36 -23.84
C PHE A 654 14.18 7.39 -25.35
N PHE A 655 13.15 8.12 -25.80
CA PHE A 655 12.88 8.23 -27.23
C PHE A 655 13.88 9.17 -27.93
N ASP A 656 14.16 8.94 -29.23
CA ASP A 656 15.06 9.78 -30.04
C ASP A 656 14.72 11.28 -29.96
N ALA A 657 13.43 11.62 -29.87
CA ALA A 657 12.97 13.00 -29.74
C ALA A 657 13.37 13.63 -28.40
N GLU A 658 13.43 12.84 -27.33
CA GLU A 658 13.87 13.27 -26.00
C GLU A 658 15.38 13.45 -25.96
N ILE A 659 16.13 12.52 -26.53
CA ILE A 659 17.60 12.61 -26.62
C ILE A 659 17.99 13.90 -27.34
N LYS A 660 17.41 14.16 -28.52
CA LYS A 660 17.64 15.40 -29.28
C LYS A 660 17.21 16.65 -28.52
N LYS A 661 16.11 16.57 -27.78
CA LYS A 661 15.61 17.69 -26.98
C LYS A 661 16.59 18.05 -25.87
N ILE A 662 17.05 17.06 -25.10
CA ILE A 662 18.01 17.28 -24.00
C ILE A 662 19.36 17.74 -24.55
N GLU A 663 19.83 17.18 -25.65
CA GLU A 663 21.03 17.67 -26.36
C GLU A 663 20.95 19.16 -26.66
N ASN A 664 19.85 19.60 -27.28
CA ASN A 664 19.63 21.01 -27.56
C ASN A 664 19.54 21.84 -26.27
N ASP A 665 18.84 21.36 -25.26
CA ASP A 665 18.64 22.08 -24.00
C ASP A 665 19.97 22.29 -23.23
N VAL A 666 20.87 21.32 -23.27
CA VAL A 666 22.19 21.44 -22.62
C VAL A 666 23.06 22.44 -23.39
N TYR A 667 23.21 22.26 -24.70
CA TYR A 667 24.15 23.08 -25.48
C TYR A 667 23.64 24.50 -25.77
N ASN A 668 22.33 24.69 -25.96
CA ASN A 668 21.76 25.96 -26.41
C ASN A 668 20.98 26.69 -25.30
N GLU A 669 20.35 25.98 -24.37
CA GLU A 669 19.57 26.58 -23.27
C GLU A 669 20.32 26.61 -21.93
N GLY A 670 21.53 26.02 -21.86
CA GLY A 670 22.35 25.98 -20.66
C GLY A 670 21.69 25.22 -19.51
N LEU A 671 20.95 24.14 -19.80
CA LEU A 671 20.43 23.20 -18.82
C LEU A 671 21.58 22.35 -18.26
N SER A 672 21.67 22.22 -16.94
CA SER A 672 22.56 21.21 -16.33
C SER A 672 21.81 19.88 -16.22
N VAL A 673 22.49 18.76 -16.45
CA VAL A 673 21.91 17.42 -16.26
C VAL A 673 22.76 16.69 -15.23
N VAL A 674 22.11 16.12 -14.21
CA VAL A 674 22.74 15.28 -13.21
C VAL A 674 22.12 13.90 -13.30
N VAL A 675 22.95 12.88 -13.49
CA VAL A 675 22.52 11.49 -13.65
C VAL A 675 23.09 10.67 -12.52
N PHE A 676 22.21 10.02 -11.76
CA PHE A 676 22.54 8.98 -10.79
C PHE A 676 22.06 7.66 -11.36
N ALA A 677 23.01 6.76 -11.56
CA ALA A 677 22.78 5.49 -12.23
C ALA A 677 23.31 4.37 -11.34
N ASP A 678 22.49 3.34 -11.14
CA ASP A 678 22.84 2.20 -10.32
C ASP A 678 23.63 1.16 -11.14
N TRP A 679 23.67 -0.08 -10.69
CA TRP A 679 24.45 -1.14 -11.27
C TRP A 679 23.77 -1.73 -12.51
N TYR A 680 24.58 -2.18 -13.47
CA TYR A 680 24.11 -3.00 -14.58
C TYR A 680 25.20 -3.97 -14.99
N ASN A 681 24.86 -5.26 -15.08
CA ASN A 681 25.77 -6.25 -15.65
C ASN A 681 24.96 -7.44 -16.16
N THR A 682 25.00 -7.68 -17.48
CA THR A 682 24.24 -8.77 -18.11
C THR A 682 24.59 -10.16 -17.58
N THR A 683 25.83 -10.38 -17.12
CA THR A 683 26.25 -11.67 -16.54
C THR A 683 25.67 -11.85 -15.14
N VAL A 684 25.65 -10.80 -14.32
CA VAL A 684 25.03 -10.83 -12.99
C VAL A 684 23.52 -10.97 -13.13
N MET A 685 22.88 -10.18 -14.00
CA MET A 685 21.44 -10.26 -14.30
C MET A 685 21.02 -11.68 -14.71
N LYS A 686 21.78 -12.34 -15.59
CA LYS A 686 21.53 -13.75 -15.99
C LYS A 686 21.66 -14.74 -14.83
N LYS A 687 22.38 -14.40 -13.77
CA LYS A 687 22.60 -15.25 -12.59
C LYS A 687 21.59 -15.00 -11.46
N ILE A 688 21.09 -13.78 -11.32
CA ILE A 688 20.06 -13.42 -10.34
C ILE A 688 18.64 -13.65 -10.86
N LYS A 689 18.50 -14.18 -12.08
CA LYS A 689 17.22 -14.72 -12.54
C LYS A 689 16.75 -15.78 -11.54
N PHE A 690 15.47 -15.75 -11.23
CA PHE A 690 14.84 -16.83 -10.51
C PHE A 690 13.81 -17.48 -11.41
N PHE A 691 13.66 -18.79 -11.26
CA PHE A 691 12.52 -19.44 -11.85
C PHE A 691 11.35 -19.08 -10.98
N ASP A 692 10.50 -18.23 -11.52
CA ASP A 692 9.24 -17.97 -10.87
C ASP A 692 8.35 -19.15 -11.17
N GLU A 693 8.21 -20.01 -10.17
CA GLU A 693 7.28 -21.15 -10.20
C GLU A 693 5.83 -20.68 -10.43
N ASN A 694 5.59 -19.37 -10.39
CA ASN A 694 4.29 -18.73 -10.44
C ASN A 694 3.83 -18.44 -11.85
N THR A 695 4.63 -17.69 -12.62
CA THR A 695 4.36 -17.49 -14.03
C THR A 695 4.91 -18.62 -14.90
N ARG A 696 5.61 -19.61 -14.30
CA ARG A 696 6.41 -20.63 -14.98
C ARG A 696 7.38 -20.03 -15.98
N GLN A 697 7.87 -18.84 -15.67
CA GLN A 697 8.85 -18.16 -16.49
C GLN A 697 10.09 -17.98 -15.65
N TRP A 698 11.23 -18.09 -16.31
CA TRP A 698 12.43 -17.50 -15.76
C TRP A 698 12.23 -16.00 -15.77
N TRP A 699 12.11 -15.41 -14.59
CA TRP A 699 12.14 -13.97 -14.47
C TRP A 699 13.58 -13.55 -14.56
N ILE A 700 13.87 -12.96 -15.70
CA ILE A 700 15.16 -12.36 -15.97
C ILE A 700 14.96 -10.87 -15.70
N PRO A 701 15.91 -10.24 -14.99
CA PRO A 701 15.86 -8.80 -14.79
C PRO A 701 15.65 -8.08 -16.13
N ASP A 702 14.63 -7.23 -16.20
CA ASP A 702 14.39 -6.37 -17.38
C ASP A 702 15.55 -5.39 -17.54
N THR A 703 16.10 -4.93 -16.41
CA THR A 703 17.31 -4.11 -16.32
C THR A 703 18.13 -4.48 -15.06
N GLY A 704 19.25 -3.79 -14.81
CA GLY A 704 20.01 -3.89 -13.55
C GLY A 704 19.29 -3.17 -12.41
N GLY A 705 20.03 -2.51 -11.51
CA GLY A 705 19.45 -1.51 -10.60
C GLY A 705 18.86 -0.34 -11.40
N SER A 706 19.54 0.10 -12.47
CA SER A 706 18.96 1.03 -13.46
C SER A 706 19.19 0.61 -14.91
N ASN A 707 18.46 1.22 -15.85
CA ASN A 707 18.60 1.02 -17.31
C ASN A 707 19.81 1.74 -17.91
N ILE A 708 21.00 1.24 -17.56
CA ILE A 708 22.28 1.75 -18.04
C ILE A 708 22.41 1.76 -19.58
N PRO A 709 21.94 0.75 -20.35
CA PRO A 709 21.93 0.84 -21.80
C PRO A 709 21.14 2.04 -22.34
N ALA A 710 19.94 2.29 -21.81
CA ALA A 710 19.13 3.45 -22.20
C ALA A 710 19.81 4.76 -21.81
N LEU A 711 20.38 4.85 -20.60
CA LEU A 711 21.17 6.01 -20.16
C LEU A 711 22.38 6.26 -21.05
N ASN A 712 23.06 5.20 -21.51
CA ASN A 712 24.19 5.33 -22.44
C ASN A 712 23.77 5.87 -23.81
N GLU A 713 22.58 5.51 -24.32
CA GLU A 713 22.06 6.12 -25.55
C GLU A 713 21.67 7.59 -25.34
N LEU A 714 21.08 7.94 -24.19
CA LEU A 714 20.82 9.34 -23.81
C LEU A 714 22.11 10.17 -23.72
N LEU A 715 23.18 9.60 -23.17
CA LEU A 715 24.45 10.30 -22.92
C LEU A 715 25.43 10.28 -24.11
N LYS A 716 25.14 9.48 -25.12
CA LYS A 716 25.94 9.31 -26.33
C LYS A 716 26.32 10.62 -27.04
N PRO A 717 25.44 11.62 -27.19
CA PRO A 717 25.79 12.90 -27.82
C PRO A 717 26.89 13.67 -27.08
N TYR A 718 27.04 13.42 -25.77
CA TYR A 718 28.07 14.04 -24.93
C TYR A 718 29.37 13.21 -24.87
N GLY A 719 29.42 12.06 -25.54
CA GLY A 719 30.57 11.17 -25.48
C GLY A 719 30.80 10.52 -24.12
N ILE A 720 29.79 10.50 -23.25
CA ILE A 720 29.81 9.86 -21.92
C ILE A 720 29.18 8.47 -22.02
N ALA A 721 29.74 7.49 -21.31
CA ALA A 721 29.14 6.18 -21.15
C ALA A 721 29.50 5.56 -19.81
N PHE A 722 28.51 4.97 -19.15
CA PHE A 722 28.67 4.07 -18.02
C PHE A 722 29.18 2.71 -18.48
N SER A 723 29.88 2.02 -17.59
CA SER A 723 30.39 0.67 -17.78
C SER A 723 29.38 -0.38 -17.33
N ASP A 724 29.77 -1.66 -17.42
CA ASP A 724 29.07 -2.77 -16.77
C ASP A 724 29.79 -3.26 -15.49
N PHE A 725 30.79 -2.50 -15.01
CA PHE A 725 31.53 -2.84 -13.79
C PHE A 725 30.70 -2.49 -12.57
N ILE A 726 30.47 -3.46 -11.68
CA ILE A 726 29.72 -3.25 -10.44
C ILE A 726 30.70 -2.98 -9.31
N ALA A 727 30.72 -1.74 -8.88
CA ALA A 727 31.58 -1.25 -7.82
C ALA A 727 30.86 -1.26 -6.47
N GLU A 728 31.62 -1.57 -5.42
CA GLU A 728 31.24 -1.34 -4.03
C GLU A 728 32.40 -0.68 -3.29
N GLY A 729 32.11 0.27 -2.41
CA GLY A 729 33.12 0.78 -1.50
C GLY A 729 32.86 2.20 -1.03
N PHE A 730 33.83 2.74 -0.32
CA PHE A 730 33.80 4.13 0.11
C PHE A 730 34.49 5.00 -0.93
N PHE A 731 33.90 6.16 -1.17
CA PHE A 731 34.44 7.22 -2.01
C PHE A 731 34.34 8.53 -1.25
N ALA A 732 35.27 9.46 -1.48
CA ALA A 732 35.26 10.77 -0.88
C ALA A 732 35.16 11.87 -1.94
N MET A 733 34.18 12.76 -1.78
CA MET A 733 34.06 14.00 -2.56
C MET A 733 34.27 15.17 -1.62
N GLY A 734 35.43 15.84 -1.72
CA GLY A 734 35.80 16.89 -0.77
C GLY A 734 35.98 16.33 0.64
N ASP A 735 35.23 16.87 1.61
CA ASP A 735 35.19 16.43 3.00
C ASP A 735 34.10 15.38 3.29
N HIS A 736 33.32 15.00 2.27
CA HIS A 736 32.22 14.08 2.42
C HIS A 736 32.62 12.66 2.02
N SER A 737 32.50 11.71 2.95
CA SER A 737 32.65 10.29 2.68
C SER A 737 31.29 9.66 2.38
N MET A 738 31.22 8.94 1.27
CA MET A 738 30.03 8.27 0.76
C MET A 738 30.32 6.77 0.61
N TYR A 739 29.31 5.95 0.79
CA TYR A 739 29.38 4.51 0.54
C TYR A 739 28.50 4.15 -0.64
N ILE A 740 29.08 3.48 -1.63
CA ILE A 740 28.40 2.91 -2.79
C ILE A 740 28.22 1.43 -2.49
N ALA A 741 26.96 0.99 -2.37
CA ALA A 741 26.64 -0.41 -2.06
C ALA A 741 26.80 -1.32 -3.28
N SER A 742 26.21 -0.88 -4.39
CA SER A 742 26.30 -1.43 -5.74
C SER A 742 26.13 -0.23 -6.67
N GLY A 743 26.94 -0.10 -7.70
CA GLY A 743 26.83 1.00 -8.65
C GLY A 743 27.75 0.82 -9.83
N THR A 744 27.44 1.45 -10.95
CA THR A 744 28.29 1.40 -12.15
C THR A 744 29.38 2.48 -12.15
N THR A 745 30.47 2.23 -12.85
CA THR A 745 31.55 3.23 -13.08
C THR A 745 31.43 3.88 -14.46
N LEU A 746 32.21 4.94 -14.70
CA LEU A 746 32.29 5.56 -16.02
C LEU A 746 33.27 4.79 -16.92
N ALA A 747 32.79 4.28 -18.06
CA ALA A 747 33.63 3.67 -19.09
C ALA A 747 34.26 4.72 -20.02
N LYS A 748 33.50 5.79 -20.31
CA LYS A 748 33.92 6.85 -21.21
C LYS A 748 33.48 8.20 -20.65
N ILE A 749 34.41 9.14 -20.66
CA ILE A 749 34.16 10.54 -20.41
C ILE A 749 35.01 11.34 -21.42
N PRO A 750 34.51 12.45 -21.98
CA PRO A 750 35.37 13.39 -22.68
C PRO A 750 36.57 13.78 -21.82
N ARG A 751 37.69 14.11 -22.47
CA ARG A 751 38.88 14.65 -21.80
C ARG A 751 39.15 16.04 -22.36
N GLY A 752 38.36 16.99 -21.92
CA GLY A 752 38.58 18.43 -22.06
C GLY A 752 39.54 18.95 -21.01
N ASN A 753 40.02 20.19 -21.22
CA ASN A 753 40.96 20.85 -20.30
C ASN A 753 40.32 21.22 -18.94
N ASP A 754 38.99 21.32 -18.89
CA ASP A 754 38.23 21.70 -17.69
C ASP A 754 37.57 20.50 -16.99
N ASP A 755 37.79 19.27 -17.49
CA ASP A 755 37.14 18.08 -16.95
C ASP A 755 37.86 17.59 -15.68
N ILE A 756 37.09 17.41 -14.60
CA ILE A 756 37.60 16.88 -13.33
C ILE A 756 37.16 15.42 -13.19
N VAL A 757 38.12 14.50 -13.20
CA VAL A 757 37.88 13.09 -12.93
C VAL A 757 38.39 12.75 -11.54
N ILE A 758 37.48 12.34 -10.66
CA ILE A 758 37.79 11.86 -9.32
C ILE A 758 37.59 10.34 -9.30
N GLY A 759 38.64 9.60 -8.97
CA GLY A 759 38.60 8.14 -8.84
C GLY A 759 38.73 7.69 -7.40
N ALA A 760 38.23 6.48 -7.11
CA ALA A 760 38.46 5.75 -5.88
C ALA A 760 38.75 4.29 -6.20
N GLU A 761 39.53 3.61 -5.36
CA GLU A 761 39.67 2.15 -5.44
C GLU A 761 38.42 1.50 -4.86
N LEU A 762 37.67 0.79 -5.70
CA LEU A 762 36.42 0.14 -5.34
C LEU A 762 36.51 -1.37 -5.57
N HIS A 763 35.75 -2.12 -4.80
CA HIS A 763 35.67 -3.57 -4.86
C HIS A 763 34.78 -4.01 -6.04
N ASP A 764 35.24 -4.99 -6.82
CA ASP A 764 34.47 -5.60 -7.92
C ASP A 764 33.47 -6.63 -7.38
N GLN A 765 32.26 -6.15 -7.10
CA GLN A 765 31.17 -6.98 -6.60
C GLN A 765 30.65 -7.94 -7.70
N GLY A 766 30.78 -7.55 -8.97
CA GLY A 766 30.38 -8.39 -10.11
C GLY A 766 31.25 -9.64 -10.25
N PHE A 767 32.55 -9.52 -9.99
CA PHE A 767 33.50 -10.64 -9.99
C PHE A 767 33.30 -11.57 -8.79
N GLU A 768 33.04 -11.04 -7.59
CA GLU A 768 32.76 -11.85 -6.40
C GLU A 768 31.52 -12.73 -6.59
N LEU A 769 30.43 -12.15 -7.12
CA LEU A 769 29.20 -12.90 -7.46
C LEU A 769 29.45 -13.94 -8.57
N LYS A 770 30.48 -13.73 -9.42
CA LYS A 770 30.89 -14.73 -10.40
C LYS A 770 31.62 -15.91 -9.74
N LEU A 771 32.49 -15.67 -8.76
CA LEU A 771 33.30 -16.68 -8.06
C LEU A 771 32.54 -17.48 -6.99
N ASN A 772 31.74 -16.82 -6.14
CA ASN A 772 31.08 -17.46 -5.00
C ASN A 772 30.05 -18.53 -5.39
N CYS A 773 29.55 -18.53 -6.63
CA CYS A 773 28.66 -19.57 -7.14
C CYS A 773 29.37 -20.74 -7.84
N ALA A 774 30.67 -20.64 -8.15
CA ALA A 774 31.44 -21.74 -8.73
C ALA A 774 31.76 -22.84 -7.70
N ASN A 775 31.66 -22.54 -6.40
CA ASN A 775 31.87 -23.49 -5.30
C ASN A 775 30.58 -24.18 -4.82
N ASN A 776 29.43 -23.93 -5.47
CA ASN A 776 28.12 -24.53 -5.13
C ASN A 776 27.51 -25.35 -6.29
N ILE A 777 28.32 -25.79 -7.26
CA ILE A 777 27.93 -26.75 -8.32
C ILE A 777 28.52 -28.11 -7.99
#